data_AF-A0A819AQR4-F1
#
_entry.id   AF-A0A819AQR4-F1
#
_cell.length_a   1.000
_cell.length_b   1.000
_cell.length_c   1.000
_cell.angle_alpha   90.00
_cell.angle_beta   90.00
_cell.angle_gamma   90.00
#
_symmetry.space_group_name_H-M   'P 1'
#
loop_
_entity.id
_entity.type
_entity.pdbx_description
1 polymer ?
#
loop_
_entity_poly.entity_id
_entity_poly.type
_entity_poly.pdbx_seq_one_letter_code
_entity_poly.pdbx_strand_id
1 'polypeptide(L)'
;FAELSITLANEGPEAYKPELYGKEIHIIRKIGARQSGYKILGDNHKVISTRKETIAEINQALSISPENPLCVLHQEVAKTFLLQSDTQKKYQFYMKVSQLDQIKQAFEGAVYIVQSINQRIDNMKDRHMDMLRAIEPLERDKKKIEIRRDQAEKKHELEIELNVARNTEAQQELITVKNELDQTQKSKDMIEAKMTETINQIHDIDQRIEHLLSEKSDIEKDLLGPNGLRELNYQFSKEKKEIELMIYRLSRECEKYHQTLKEIEQERDSLQKQIDEFENLHQQSDHNEQERQKLNQEIQDHQRQKLECDKLTTSFIDDITINNNNIHTKQSTIDCIKHELQQKQHEIDELKKIEKDKTSVYGTWIFDCLKAIENNNRFHKKPIGPIGRYINCIEPRWSYAVEKHLAPIMSSFICTDVHDERILLELFAQYSRGYRPTIFVMKYPQKVHNISGTLDRIKRANLLSIYQVLKIDNITVECALIDFKQIEATILLEDLEHAKRIRQSGILRWERINKKVKQVVEAWTYDGSNIKLDKAFRIYTNDKQPARYFTSNNTQSLTINELNIEITRLNEQIKQMNLSMNELKTIRQTTKNDLDKMKNMSNENQKKIDELNKQLELLNSTMPIAYAYSFDELQEKLKDCNMLYTTTTQKFEETKENKDIKHQHFADVTQKYENIIKKIESKNDEYTVLTEKINNEQLERQQVQQQIPKLVKKCSQFNEDIQRCQEKLTELTKKKPKKSKTSKTTNRSVRDIQQELDAINNFLKSNEDTIEKRRQVIDEFKAKRDAAQEFKKIYERCYRQVQNLEKFVNKRKERFGQIADQQQYLLRHKFKDLMKKYRFDDCDIKIDHKKEQLEIIIKKNQRSVASLSGGERSISTFCFLVALWGSIYQPFRLLDEIDIYMDNEKRNSSLEHLYENTQYYSSSQHIIFTPQAIDPQVWNPLNVPVFWMPTPKRSLQ
;
A
#
# COMPACT_ATOMS: atom_id res chain seq x y z
N PHE A 1 33.96 41.34 -48.97
CA PHE A 1 34.24 40.63 -47.71
C PHE A 1 33.92 41.58 -46.57
N ALA A 2 33.19 41.13 -45.56
CA ALA A 2 32.89 41.93 -44.37
C ALA A 2 33.40 41.22 -43.13
N GLU A 3 33.85 41.99 -42.13
CA GLU A 3 34.25 41.46 -40.83
C GLU A 3 33.40 42.13 -39.76
N LEU A 4 32.74 41.31 -38.94
CA LEU A 4 31.98 41.74 -37.79
C LEU A 4 32.75 41.30 -36.56
N SER A 5 32.99 42.20 -35.62
CA SER A 5 33.65 41.90 -34.35
C SER A 5 32.79 42.41 -33.20
N ILE A 6 32.53 41.55 -32.23
CA ILE A 6 31.86 41.88 -30.98
C ILE A 6 32.84 41.59 -29.85
N THR A 7 33.00 42.54 -28.94
CA THR A 7 33.78 42.33 -27.72
C THR A 7 32.82 42.28 -26.53
N LEU A 8 32.90 41.20 -25.76
CA LEU A 8 32.16 41.03 -24.51
C LEU A 8 33.12 41.26 -23.34
N ALA A 9 32.70 42.05 -22.36
CA ALA A 9 33.41 42.15 -21.10
C ALA A 9 33.31 40.81 -20.36
N ASN A 10 34.45 40.30 -19.89
CA ASN A 10 34.59 39.03 -19.20
C ASN A 10 35.24 39.24 -17.83
N GLU A 11 34.62 40.13 -17.05
CA GLU A 11 35.10 40.57 -15.74
C GLU A 11 34.02 40.35 -14.68
N GLY A 12 34.43 40.25 -13.41
CA GLY A 12 33.52 40.04 -12.29
C GLY A 12 33.35 38.56 -11.90
N PRO A 13 32.48 38.28 -10.90
CA PRO A 13 32.33 36.93 -10.33
C PRO A 13 31.69 35.92 -11.29
N GLU A 14 30.98 36.38 -12.33
CA GLU A 14 30.29 35.55 -13.33
C GLU A 14 31.08 35.45 -14.66
N ALA A 15 32.37 35.82 -14.67
CA ALA A 15 33.19 35.75 -15.88
C ALA A 15 33.29 34.30 -16.42
N TYR A 16 33.14 34.14 -17.73
CA TYR A 16 33.23 32.86 -18.43
C TYR A 16 34.70 32.50 -18.71
N LYS A 17 35.19 31.46 -18.04
CA LYS A 17 36.55 30.91 -18.20
C LYS A 17 37.63 32.02 -18.31
N PRO A 18 37.71 32.96 -17.33
CA PRO A 18 38.59 34.12 -17.38
C PRO A 18 40.08 33.74 -17.49
N GLU A 19 40.46 32.54 -17.05
CA GLU A 19 41.80 32.00 -17.24
C GLU A 19 42.17 31.69 -18.70
N LEU A 20 41.18 31.43 -19.56
CA LEU A 20 41.38 31.16 -20.99
C LEU A 20 41.22 32.42 -21.83
N TYR A 21 40.13 33.15 -21.59
CA TYR A 21 39.75 34.31 -22.41
C TYR A 21 40.25 35.64 -21.86
N GLY A 22 40.66 35.71 -20.59
CA GLY A 22 41.07 36.95 -19.96
C GLY A 22 39.89 37.89 -19.73
N LYS A 23 40.15 39.20 -19.73
CA LYS A 23 39.17 40.25 -19.38
C LYS A 23 38.13 40.54 -20.46
N GLU A 24 38.40 40.14 -21.69
CA GLU A 24 37.55 40.43 -22.85
C GLU A 24 37.46 39.18 -23.75
N ILE A 25 36.26 38.90 -24.26
CA ILE A 25 36.03 37.86 -25.26
C ILE A 25 35.71 38.54 -26.58
N HIS A 26 36.55 38.36 -27.60
CA HIS A 26 36.30 38.88 -28.94
C HIS A 26 35.68 37.79 -29.83
N ILE A 27 34.49 38.04 -30.35
CA ILE A 27 33.78 37.16 -31.29
C ILE A 27 33.83 37.83 -32.67
N ILE A 28 34.65 37.28 -33.57
CA ILE A 28 34.82 37.77 -34.94
C ILE A 28 34.11 36.82 -35.91
N ARG A 29 33.21 37.37 -36.72
CA ARG A 29 32.60 36.68 -37.87
C ARG A 29 33.12 37.30 -39.16
N LYS A 30 33.85 36.51 -39.95
CA LYS A 30 34.26 36.90 -41.30
C LYS A 30 33.24 36.40 -42.31
N ILE A 31 32.68 37.31 -43.09
CA ILE A 31 31.69 37.04 -44.13
C ILE A 31 32.42 37.09 -45.48
N GLY A 32 32.68 35.91 -46.04
CA GLY A 32 33.27 35.74 -47.37
C GLY A 32 32.25 35.39 -48.44
N ALA A 33 32.64 35.49 -49.72
CA ALA A 33 31.76 35.27 -50.86
C ALA A 33 31.25 33.82 -51.01
N ARG A 34 31.96 32.82 -50.44
CA ARG A 34 31.60 31.40 -50.49
C ARG A 34 31.40 30.75 -49.12
N GLN A 35 32.10 31.23 -48.09
CA GLN A 35 32.00 30.69 -46.72
C GLN A 35 32.14 31.82 -45.70
N SER A 36 31.33 31.72 -44.63
CA SER A 36 31.47 32.54 -43.43
C SER A 36 32.00 31.70 -42.28
N GLY A 37 32.87 32.27 -41.44
CA GLY A 37 33.49 31.55 -40.32
C GLY A 37 33.58 32.41 -39.06
N TYR A 38 33.63 31.74 -37.90
CA TYR A 38 33.79 32.37 -36.59
C TYR A 38 35.22 32.20 -36.07
N LYS A 39 35.72 33.24 -35.39
CA LYS A 39 36.92 33.19 -34.56
C LYS A 39 36.57 33.82 -33.22
N ILE A 40 36.83 33.08 -32.14
CA ILE A 40 36.62 33.52 -30.77
C ILE A 40 38.01 33.68 -30.16
N LEU A 41 38.33 34.88 -29.73
CA LEU A 41 39.63 35.26 -29.21
C LEU A 41 39.50 35.74 -27.76
N GLY A 42 40.55 35.54 -26.97
CA GLY A 42 40.67 36.17 -25.65
C GLY A 42 41.25 37.57 -25.74
N ASP A 43 41.40 38.24 -24.60
CA ASP A 43 41.94 39.60 -24.44
C ASP A 43 43.33 39.81 -25.06
N ASN A 44 44.10 38.73 -25.18
CA ASN A 44 45.41 38.70 -25.85
C ASN A 44 45.33 38.56 -27.38
N HIS A 45 44.13 38.65 -27.95
CA HIS A 45 43.81 38.44 -29.37
C HIS A 45 44.28 37.09 -29.94
N LYS A 46 44.48 36.06 -29.11
CA LYS A 46 44.74 34.68 -29.57
C LYS A 46 43.43 33.97 -29.83
N VAL A 47 43.37 33.24 -30.95
CA VAL A 47 42.20 32.41 -31.30
C VAL A 47 42.14 31.21 -30.34
N ILE A 48 41.07 31.12 -29.58
CA ILE A 48 40.82 30.03 -28.61
C ILE A 48 39.87 29.00 -29.22
N SER A 49 38.86 29.45 -29.98
CA SER A 49 37.91 28.55 -30.66
C SER A 49 37.41 29.16 -31.97
N THR A 50 36.98 28.29 -32.88
CA THR A 50 36.28 28.64 -34.14
C THR A 50 34.91 27.98 -34.25
N ARG A 51 34.50 27.25 -33.20
CA ARG A 51 33.27 26.46 -33.15
C ARG A 51 32.07 27.32 -32.76
N LYS A 52 30.92 27.06 -33.40
CA LYS A 52 29.65 27.75 -33.08
C LYS A 52 29.13 27.33 -31.71
N GLU A 53 29.36 26.07 -31.32
CA GLU A 53 28.95 25.53 -30.02
C GLU A 53 29.57 26.32 -28.85
N THR A 54 30.82 26.78 -29.00
CA THR A 54 31.48 27.62 -27.99
C THR A 54 30.76 28.96 -27.78
N ILE A 55 30.13 29.51 -28.83
CA ILE A 55 29.31 30.73 -28.71
C ILE A 55 28.05 30.44 -27.88
N ALA A 56 27.44 29.27 -28.07
CA ALA A 56 26.28 28.86 -27.28
C ALA A 56 26.63 28.66 -25.80
N GLU A 57 27.80 28.08 -25.49
CA GLU A 57 28.33 27.98 -24.12
C GLU A 57 28.56 29.35 -23.49
N ILE A 58 29.17 30.29 -24.22
CA ILE A 58 29.40 31.68 -23.76
C ILE A 58 28.06 32.36 -23.47
N ASN A 59 27.09 32.25 -24.39
CA ASN A 59 25.76 32.83 -24.22
C ASN A 59 25.05 32.27 -22.98
N GLN A 60 25.11 30.95 -22.75
CA GLN A 60 24.51 30.32 -21.58
C GLN A 60 25.19 30.77 -20.28
N ALA A 61 26.53 30.85 -20.26
CA ALA A 61 27.28 31.23 -19.07
C ALA A 61 27.06 32.71 -18.69
N LEU A 62 27.00 33.60 -19.68
CA LEU A 62 26.81 35.04 -19.49
C LEU A 62 25.33 35.46 -19.47
N SER A 63 24.40 34.50 -19.46
CA SER A 63 22.94 34.74 -19.49
C SER A 63 22.48 35.63 -20.67
N ILE A 64 23.13 35.50 -21.83
CA ILE A 64 22.82 36.25 -23.05
C ILE A 64 21.86 35.43 -23.91
N SER A 65 20.67 35.97 -24.18
CA SER A 65 19.65 35.30 -25.00
C SER A 65 19.36 36.11 -26.27
N PRO A 66 20.21 36.04 -27.32
CA PRO A 66 20.08 36.90 -28.50
C PRO A 66 18.83 36.61 -29.33
N GLU A 67 18.25 35.41 -29.20
CA GLU A 67 16.98 35.03 -29.85
C GLU A 67 15.75 35.64 -29.17
N ASN A 68 15.91 36.20 -27.97
CA ASN A 68 14.84 36.85 -27.25
C ASN A 68 14.66 38.29 -27.76
N PRO A 69 13.46 38.66 -28.27
CA PRO A 69 13.18 40.01 -28.74
C PRO A 69 13.42 41.14 -27.72
N LEU A 70 13.48 40.87 -26.41
CA LEU A 70 13.84 41.87 -25.40
C LEU A 70 15.34 42.03 -25.15
N CYS A 71 16.17 41.10 -25.65
CA CYS A 71 17.61 41.24 -25.68
C CYS A 71 18.02 41.93 -27.00
N VAL A 72 17.49 41.46 -28.13
CA VAL A 72 17.71 42.08 -29.45
C VAL A 72 16.37 42.27 -30.14
N LEU A 73 15.87 43.50 -30.12
CA LEU A 73 14.65 43.89 -30.84
C LEU A 73 15.02 44.35 -32.25
N HIS A 74 14.89 43.45 -33.22
CA HIS A 74 15.12 43.75 -34.63
C HIS A 74 13.99 44.60 -35.23
N GLN A 75 14.33 45.40 -36.25
CA GLN A 75 13.40 46.24 -37.01
C GLN A 75 12.09 45.55 -37.41
N GLU A 76 12.17 44.35 -37.99
CA GLU A 76 10.99 43.59 -38.43
C GLU A 76 10.12 43.13 -37.26
N VAL A 77 10.73 42.76 -36.14
CA VAL A 77 10.02 42.31 -34.93
C VAL A 77 9.33 43.49 -34.26
N ALA A 78 10.01 44.64 -34.17
CA ALA A 78 9.42 45.89 -33.71
C ALA A 78 8.20 46.27 -34.56
N LYS A 79 8.35 46.36 -35.89
CA LYS A 79 7.25 46.73 -36.81
C LYS A 79 6.08 45.74 -36.80
N THR A 80 6.37 44.44 -36.82
CA THR A 80 5.35 43.38 -36.81
C THR A 80 4.58 43.37 -35.49
N PHE A 81 5.27 43.59 -34.37
CA PHE A 81 4.65 43.61 -33.04
C PHE A 81 3.85 44.91 -32.77
N LEU A 82 4.38 46.07 -33.21
CA LEU A 82 3.74 47.39 -33.10
C LEU A 82 2.40 47.49 -33.86
N LEU A 83 2.22 46.69 -34.92
CA LEU A 83 1.08 46.79 -35.84
C LEU A 83 0.06 45.66 -35.72
N GLN A 84 0.35 44.57 -35.00
CA GLN A 84 -0.54 43.41 -34.92
C GLN A 84 -1.69 43.60 -33.90
N SER A 85 -2.93 43.37 -34.36
CA SER A 85 -4.15 43.33 -33.52
C SER A 85 -4.42 41.95 -32.90
N ASP A 86 -3.74 40.91 -33.39
CA ASP A 86 -3.95 39.50 -32.99
C ASP A 86 -3.50 39.23 -31.55
N THR A 87 -4.44 38.79 -30.71
CA THR A 87 -4.22 38.51 -29.29
C THR A 87 -3.43 37.23 -29.05
N GLN A 88 -3.47 36.25 -29.96
CA GLN A 88 -2.71 35.00 -29.82
C GLN A 88 -1.22 35.22 -30.11
N LYS A 89 -0.91 35.98 -31.17
CA LYS A 89 0.49 36.35 -31.47
C LYS A 89 1.12 37.18 -30.35
N LYS A 90 0.36 38.07 -29.72
CA LYS A 90 0.81 38.80 -28.52
C LYS A 90 1.10 37.89 -27.34
N TYR A 91 0.29 36.86 -27.14
CA TYR A 91 0.52 35.84 -26.11
C TYR A 91 1.78 35.02 -26.40
N GLN A 92 1.95 34.53 -27.62
CA GLN A 92 3.15 33.80 -28.03
C GLN A 92 4.41 34.65 -27.88
N PHE A 93 4.34 35.93 -28.28
CA PHE A 93 5.42 36.88 -28.07
C PHE A 93 5.73 37.02 -26.57
N TYR A 94 4.72 37.25 -25.72
CA TYR A 94 4.89 37.32 -24.27
C TYR A 94 5.53 36.05 -23.69
N MET A 95 5.06 34.86 -24.06
CA MET A 95 5.57 33.58 -23.58
C MET A 95 7.04 33.35 -23.98
N LYS A 96 7.39 33.67 -25.23
CA LYS A 96 8.76 33.57 -25.74
C LYS A 96 9.67 34.59 -25.06
N VAL A 97 9.20 35.82 -24.99
CA VAL A 97 9.94 36.94 -24.41
C VAL A 97 10.16 36.77 -22.93
N SER A 98 9.20 36.29 -22.15
CA SER A 98 9.32 36.06 -20.70
C SER A 98 10.02 34.74 -20.35
N GLN A 99 10.51 33.99 -21.34
CA GLN A 99 11.08 32.64 -21.21
C GLN A 99 10.14 31.59 -20.59
N LEU A 100 8.86 31.93 -20.36
CA LEU A 100 7.85 30.99 -19.87
C LEU A 100 7.61 29.85 -20.85
N ASP A 101 7.81 30.06 -22.16
CA ASP A 101 7.68 29.03 -23.19
C ASP A 101 8.76 27.94 -23.07
N GLN A 102 10.03 28.33 -22.85
CA GLN A 102 11.13 27.37 -22.65
C GLN A 102 10.89 26.53 -21.39
N ILE A 103 10.40 27.17 -20.33
CA ILE A 103 10.04 26.49 -19.08
C ILE A 103 8.86 25.52 -19.32
N LYS A 104 7.81 25.95 -20.05
CA LYS A 104 6.65 25.11 -20.43
C LYS A 104 7.11 23.86 -21.20
N GLN A 105 7.93 24.03 -22.23
CA GLN A 105 8.47 22.92 -23.04
C GLN A 105 9.33 21.95 -22.22
N ALA A 106 10.17 22.47 -21.31
CA ALA A 106 10.95 21.63 -20.41
C ALA A 106 10.04 20.79 -19.47
N PHE A 107 8.91 21.34 -19.03
CA PHE A 107 7.93 20.60 -18.24
C PHE A 107 7.18 19.55 -19.05
N GLU A 108 6.73 19.88 -20.26
CA GLU A 108 6.08 18.92 -21.15
C GLU A 108 7.01 17.73 -21.45
N GLY A 109 8.30 18.01 -21.70
CA GLY A 109 9.33 16.96 -21.84
C GLY A 109 9.49 16.12 -20.58
N ALA A 110 9.51 16.72 -19.39
CA ALA A 110 9.58 16.00 -18.12
C ALA A 110 8.35 15.11 -17.88
N VAL A 111 7.14 15.60 -18.20
CA VAL A 111 5.89 14.83 -18.11
C VAL A 111 5.93 13.64 -19.06
N TYR A 112 6.36 13.84 -20.31
CA TYR A 112 6.50 12.77 -21.29
C TYR A 112 7.49 11.69 -20.82
N ILE A 113 8.65 12.10 -20.29
CA ILE A 113 9.63 11.17 -19.72
C ILE A 113 8.98 10.34 -18.61
N VAL A 114 8.29 10.96 -17.66
CA VAL A 114 7.62 10.26 -16.56
C VAL A 114 6.57 9.28 -17.08
N GLN A 115 5.74 9.68 -18.05
CA GLN A 115 4.76 8.80 -18.70
C GLN A 115 5.43 7.59 -19.37
N SER A 116 6.54 7.80 -20.08
CA SER A 116 7.29 6.72 -20.73
C SER A 116 7.90 5.73 -19.71
N ILE A 117 8.32 6.21 -18.54
CA ILE A 117 8.84 5.36 -17.47
C ILE A 117 7.68 4.60 -16.81
N ASN A 118 6.53 5.23 -16.60
CA ASN A 118 5.33 4.54 -16.10
C ASN A 118 4.91 3.37 -17.00
N GLN A 119 4.88 3.56 -18.33
CA GLN A 119 4.63 2.47 -19.26
C GLN A 119 5.63 1.32 -19.13
N ARG A 120 6.92 1.63 -18.90
CA ARG A 120 7.94 0.60 -18.65
C ARG A 120 7.72 -0.12 -17.33
N ILE A 121 7.26 0.57 -16.30
CA ILE A 121 6.92 -0.01 -15.00
C ILE A 121 5.71 -0.92 -15.11
N ASP A 122 4.69 -0.55 -15.87
CA ASP A 122 3.53 -1.40 -16.13
C ASP A 122 3.96 -2.68 -16.85
N ASN A 123 4.83 -2.57 -17.87
CA ASN A 123 5.42 -3.75 -18.53
C ASN A 123 6.24 -4.62 -17.55
N MET A 124 6.93 -4.02 -16.58
CA MET A 124 7.61 -4.79 -15.52
C MET A 124 6.62 -5.48 -14.60
N LYS A 125 5.52 -4.82 -14.23
CA LYS A 125 4.45 -5.41 -13.42
C LYS A 125 3.84 -6.64 -14.12
N ASP A 126 3.56 -6.53 -15.41
CA ASP A 126 3.02 -7.63 -16.20
C ASP A 126 4.01 -8.79 -16.27
N ARG A 127 5.30 -8.52 -16.51
CA ARG A 127 6.35 -9.55 -16.47
C ARG A 127 6.44 -10.23 -15.11
N HIS A 128 6.32 -9.49 -14.00
CA HIS A 128 6.29 -10.09 -12.67
C HIS A 128 5.06 -11.00 -12.50
N MET A 129 3.90 -10.60 -13.01
CA MET A 129 2.70 -11.43 -12.99
C MET A 129 2.85 -12.70 -13.86
N ASP A 130 3.53 -12.62 -15.00
CA ASP A 130 3.86 -13.78 -15.83
C ASP A 130 4.81 -14.74 -15.10
N MET A 131 5.82 -14.22 -14.39
CA MET A 131 6.71 -15.02 -13.55
C MET A 131 5.94 -15.73 -12.43
N LEU A 132 4.99 -15.07 -11.77
CA LEU A 132 4.12 -15.70 -10.77
C LEU A 132 3.25 -16.80 -11.38
N ARG A 133 2.64 -16.56 -12.55
CA ARG A 133 1.87 -17.58 -13.28
C ARG A 133 2.72 -18.79 -13.66
N ALA A 134 3.99 -18.60 -14.00
CA ALA A 134 4.93 -19.69 -14.27
C ALA A 134 5.33 -20.48 -13.02
N ILE A 135 5.21 -19.90 -11.83
CA ILE A 135 5.50 -20.56 -10.53
C ILE A 135 4.31 -21.38 -10.05
N GLU A 136 3.07 -20.97 -10.32
CA GLU A 136 1.86 -21.68 -9.88
C GLU A 136 1.84 -23.20 -10.17
N PRO A 137 2.13 -23.69 -11.40
CA PRO A 137 2.14 -25.14 -11.65
C PRO A 137 3.23 -25.85 -10.84
N LEU A 138 4.42 -25.26 -10.72
CA LEU A 138 5.52 -25.80 -9.93
C LEU A 138 5.20 -25.83 -8.43
N GLU A 139 4.43 -24.86 -7.93
CA GLU A 139 3.95 -24.86 -6.54
C GLU A 139 2.94 -25.98 -6.29
N ARG A 140 2.03 -26.23 -7.24
CA ARG A 140 1.09 -27.36 -7.17
C ARG A 140 1.85 -28.69 -7.18
N ASP A 141 2.86 -28.83 -8.04
CA ASP A 141 3.64 -30.06 -8.12
C ASP A 141 4.53 -30.26 -6.89
N LYS A 142 5.11 -29.18 -6.32
CA LYS A 142 5.77 -29.24 -5.01
C LYS A 142 4.83 -29.73 -3.91
N LYS A 143 3.60 -29.21 -3.84
CA LYS A 143 2.59 -29.66 -2.85
C LYS A 143 2.22 -31.13 -3.04
N LYS A 144 2.09 -31.62 -4.28
CA LYS A 144 1.88 -33.06 -4.54
C LYS A 144 3.04 -33.90 -4.00
N ILE A 145 4.29 -33.44 -4.16
CA ILE A 145 5.48 -34.12 -3.64
C ILE A 145 5.47 -34.13 -2.10
N GLU A 146 5.07 -33.04 -1.45
CA GLU A 146 4.95 -32.94 0.02
C GLU A 146 3.86 -33.89 0.55
N ILE A 147 2.65 -33.86 -0.03
CA ILE A 147 1.56 -34.77 0.34
C ILE A 147 1.99 -36.24 0.19
N ARG A 148 2.72 -36.57 -0.88
CA ARG A 148 3.25 -37.93 -1.07
C ARG A 148 4.24 -38.32 0.02
N ARG A 149 5.11 -37.40 0.45
CA ARG A 149 6.06 -37.63 1.55
C ARG A 149 5.30 -37.91 2.85
N ASP A 150 4.30 -37.11 3.17
CA ASP A 150 3.48 -37.29 4.37
C ASP A 150 2.75 -38.64 4.35
N GLN A 151 2.21 -39.05 3.20
CA GLN A 151 1.58 -40.36 3.02
C GLN A 151 2.58 -41.52 3.14
N ALA A 152 3.84 -41.34 2.73
CA ALA A 152 4.89 -42.33 2.90
C ALA A 152 5.35 -42.46 4.36
N GLU A 153 5.41 -41.35 5.10
CA GLU A 153 5.69 -41.35 6.55
C GLU A 153 4.51 -42.02 7.30
N LYS A 154 3.26 -41.66 6.97
CA LYS A 154 2.06 -42.28 7.54
C LYS A 154 1.96 -43.78 7.23
N LYS A 155 2.37 -44.21 6.02
CA LYS A 155 2.50 -45.65 5.69
C LYS A 155 3.44 -46.35 6.66
N HIS A 156 4.61 -45.77 6.94
CA HIS A 156 5.59 -46.37 7.84
C HIS A 156 5.04 -46.48 9.28
N GLU A 157 4.31 -45.47 9.73
CA GLU A 157 3.64 -45.49 11.04
C GLU A 157 2.55 -46.57 11.12
N LEU A 158 1.71 -46.69 10.08
CA LEU A 158 0.66 -47.72 10.01
C LEU A 158 1.24 -49.14 9.88
N GLU A 159 2.40 -49.34 9.24
CA GLU A 159 3.09 -50.64 9.21
C GLU A 159 3.58 -51.07 10.60
N ILE A 160 4.03 -50.11 11.41
CA ILE A 160 4.40 -50.35 12.81
C ILE A 160 3.13 -50.64 13.63
N GLU A 161 2.06 -49.88 13.43
CA GLU A 161 0.77 -50.06 14.11
C GLU A 161 0.13 -51.42 13.79
N LEU A 162 0.14 -51.84 12.52
CA LEU A 162 -0.38 -53.14 12.05
C LEU A 162 0.35 -54.31 12.72
N ASN A 163 1.67 -54.23 12.86
CA ASN A 163 2.47 -55.27 13.51
C ASN A 163 2.19 -55.36 15.03
N VAL A 164 1.83 -54.26 15.67
CA VAL A 164 1.39 -54.24 17.06
C VAL A 164 -0.02 -54.84 17.18
N ALA A 165 -0.96 -54.39 16.34
CA ALA A 165 -2.35 -54.85 16.31
C ALA A 165 -2.47 -56.37 16.07
N ARG A 166 -1.67 -56.93 15.13
CA ARG A 166 -1.62 -58.38 14.87
C ARG A 166 -1.10 -59.19 16.07
N ASN A 167 -0.18 -58.63 16.85
CA ASN A 167 0.32 -59.30 18.06
C ASN A 167 -0.70 -59.22 19.20
N THR A 168 -1.45 -58.13 19.32
CA THR A 168 -2.51 -57.98 20.34
C THR A 168 -3.75 -58.82 20.03
N GLU A 169 -4.21 -58.87 18.77
CA GLU A 169 -5.33 -59.73 18.35
C GLU A 169 -4.99 -61.22 18.56
N ALA A 170 -3.78 -61.67 18.18
CA ALA A 170 -3.35 -63.06 18.42
C ALA A 170 -3.25 -63.43 19.91
N GLN A 171 -2.97 -62.47 20.79
CA GLN A 171 -2.97 -62.68 22.24
C GLN A 171 -4.39 -62.69 22.82
N GLN A 172 -5.29 -61.84 22.30
CA GLN A 172 -6.69 -61.79 22.71
C GLN A 172 -7.48 -63.01 22.23
N GLU A 173 -7.29 -63.48 20.99
CA GLU A 173 -7.89 -64.73 20.49
C GLU A 173 -7.50 -65.95 21.34
N LEU A 174 -6.28 -65.96 21.87
CA LEU A 174 -5.81 -67.03 22.75
C LEU A 174 -6.49 -66.98 24.14
N ILE A 175 -6.90 -65.80 24.58
CA ILE A 175 -7.63 -65.58 25.84
C ILE A 175 -9.13 -65.87 25.65
N THR A 176 -9.74 -65.43 24.54
CA THR A 176 -11.17 -65.67 24.27
C THR A 176 -11.47 -67.14 24.04
N VAL A 177 -10.66 -67.86 23.25
CA VAL A 177 -10.85 -69.31 23.02
C VAL A 177 -10.66 -70.11 24.32
N LYS A 178 -9.82 -69.65 25.25
CA LYS A 178 -9.70 -70.24 26.61
C LYS A 178 -10.94 -69.98 27.46
N ASN A 179 -11.49 -68.77 27.44
CA ASN A 179 -12.68 -68.42 28.21
C ASN A 179 -13.96 -69.06 27.65
N GLU A 180 -14.06 -69.21 26.32
CA GLU A 180 -15.15 -69.92 25.65
C GLU A 180 -15.15 -71.41 26.01
N LEU A 181 -13.98 -72.06 26.09
CA LEU A 181 -13.87 -73.44 26.54
C LEU A 181 -14.42 -73.63 27.97
N ASP A 182 -14.09 -72.71 28.90
CA ASP A 182 -14.55 -72.76 30.29
C ASP A 182 -16.05 -72.45 30.45
N GLN A 183 -16.61 -71.57 29.63
CA GLN A 183 -18.05 -71.24 29.67
C GLN A 183 -18.93 -72.32 29.04
N THR A 184 -18.49 -72.93 27.93
CA THR A 184 -19.21 -74.03 27.27
C THR A 184 -19.22 -75.29 28.15
N GLN A 185 -18.16 -75.52 28.94
CA GLN A 185 -18.10 -76.62 29.91
C GLN A 185 -19.12 -76.44 31.07
N LYS A 186 -19.22 -75.24 31.65
CA LYS A 186 -20.17 -74.97 32.76
C LYS A 186 -21.64 -74.99 32.32
N SER A 187 -21.91 -74.64 31.06
CA SER A 187 -23.29 -74.61 30.53
C SER A 187 -23.84 -76.01 30.26
N LYS A 188 -22.96 -76.99 29.99
CA LYS A 188 -23.32 -78.41 29.82
C LYS A 188 -23.83 -79.02 31.13
N ASP A 189 -23.10 -78.82 32.23
CA ASP A 189 -23.42 -79.39 33.54
C ASP A 189 -24.80 -78.89 34.07
N MET A 190 -25.20 -77.67 33.71
CA MET A 190 -26.48 -77.08 34.14
C MET A 190 -27.70 -77.59 33.34
N ILE A 191 -27.52 -78.05 32.11
CA ILE A 191 -28.62 -78.59 31.27
C ILE A 191 -28.90 -80.06 31.61
N GLU A 192 -27.89 -80.84 31.99
CA GLU A 192 -28.05 -82.23 32.42
C GLU A 192 -28.90 -82.34 33.70
N ALA A 193 -28.79 -81.40 34.64
CA ALA A 193 -29.59 -81.36 35.87
C ALA A 193 -31.09 -81.02 35.65
N LYS A 194 -31.41 -80.16 34.66
CA LYS A 194 -32.81 -79.81 34.34
C LYS A 194 -33.56 -80.95 33.65
N MET A 195 -32.84 -81.87 32.98
CA MET A 195 -33.46 -82.95 32.21
C MET A 195 -34.06 -84.05 33.11
N THR A 196 -33.52 -84.25 34.30
CA THR A 196 -34.02 -85.20 35.31
C THR A 196 -35.29 -84.72 36.03
N GLU A 197 -35.51 -83.40 36.12
CA GLU A 197 -36.64 -82.81 36.85
C GLU A 197 -37.95 -82.83 36.03
N THR A 198 -37.85 -82.66 34.69
CA THR A 198 -39.00 -82.65 33.78
C THR A 198 -39.63 -84.04 33.57
N ILE A 199 -38.88 -85.12 33.81
CA ILE A 199 -39.37 -86.51 33.64
C ILE A 199 -40.37 -86.89 34.74
N ASN A 200 -40.21 -86.37 35.96
CA ASN A 200 -41.09 -86.70 37.08
C ASN A 200 -42.45 -85.98 37.02
N GLN A 201 -42.55 -84.82 36.36
CA GLN A 201 -43.78 -84.02 36.27
C GLN A 201 -44.82 -84.60 35.29
N ILE A 202 -44.41 -85.40 34.30
CA ILE A 202 -45.31 -86.00 33.30
C ILE A 202 -46.10 -87.18 33.90
N HIS A 203 -45.55 -87.87 34.89
CA HIS A 203 -46.17 -89.06 35.50
C HIS A 203 -47.42 -88.73 36.34
N ASP A 204 -47.47 -87.55 36.98
CA ASP A 204 -48.59 -87.12 37.84
C ASP A 204 -49.82 -86.64 37.05
N ILE A 205 -49.64 -86.11 35.84
CA ILE A 205 -50.73 -85.59 35.00
C ILE A 205 -51.52 -86.74 34.34
N ASP A 206 -50.86 -87.86 34.04
CA ASP A 206 -51.48 -89.03 33.39
C ASP A 206 -52.54 -89.71 34.26
N GLN A 207 -52.44 -89.66 35.60
CA GLN A 207 -53.41 -90.28 36.51
C GLN A 207 -54.73 -89.51 36.67
N ARG A 208 -54.77 -88.20 36.36
CA ARG A 208 -55.98 -87.35 36.52
C ARG A 208 -56.94 -87.41 35.33
N ILE A 209 -56.41 -87.60 34.12
CA ILE A 209 -57.20 -87.60 32.86
C ILE A 209 -58.05 -88.87 32.73
N GLU A 210 -57.62 -90.01 33.25
CA GLU A 210 -58.37 -91.28 33.19
C GLU A 210 -59.69 -91.24 34.00
N HIS A 211 -59.76 -90.44 35.05
CA HIS A 211 -60.95 -90.34 35.92
C HIS A 211 -62.08 -89.49 35.31
N LEU A 212 -61.77 -88.48 34.50
CA LEU A 212 -62.75 -87.52 33.97
C LEU A 212 -63.44 -88.00 32.67
N LEU A 213 -62.90 -89.03 32.01
CA LEU A 213 -63.42 -89.56 30.75
C LEU A 213 -64.61 -90.51 30.94
N SER A 214 -64.87 -91.03 32.14
CA SER A 214 -66.00 -91.95 32.36
C SER A 214 -67.35 -91.26 32.62
N GLU A 215 -67.39 -89.95 32.93
CA GLU A 215 -68.63 -89.23 33.26
C GLU A 215 -69.30 -88.52 32.06
N LYS A 216 -68.61 -88.40 30.92
CA LYS A 216 -69.10 -87.65 29.74
C LYS A 216 -69.97 -88.47 28.78
N SER A 217 -69.97 -89.79 28.87
CA SER A 217 -70.56 -90.68 27.85
C SER A 217 -72.11 -90.78 27.86
N ASP A 218 -72.80 -90.26 28.88
CA ASP A 218 -74.21 -90.62 29.14
C ASP A 218 -75.27 -89.57 28.76
N ILE A 219 -74.92 -88.37 28.25
CA ILE A 219 -75.89 -87.25 28.14
C ILE A 219 -76.15 -86.76 26.70
N GLU A 220 -75.53 -87.35 25.68
CA GLU A 220 -75.42 -86.75 24.35
C GLU A 220 -76.47 -87.17 23.29
N LYS A 221 -77.75 -87.40 23.66
CA LYS A 221 -78.69 -88.03 22.70
C LYS A 221 -80.07 -87.45 22.34
N ASP A 222 -80.54 -86.29 22.79
CA ASP A 222 -81.84 -85.81 22.29
C ASP A 222 -82.02 -84.27 22.20
N LEU A 223 -82.74 -83.88 21.13
CA LEU A 223 -83.52 -82.65 20.86
C LEU A 223 -82.96 -81.55 19.92
N LEU A 224 -83.29 -81.74 18.63
CA LEU A 224 -83.66 -80.69 17.67
C LEU A 224 -85.15 -80.29 17.86
N GLY A 225 -85.48 -79.02 17.58
CA GLY A 225 -86.78 -78.33 17.83
C GLY A 225 -88.02 -78.84 17.08
N PRO A 226 -89.22 -78.21 17.22
CA PRO A 226 -89.72 -77.26 16.20
C PRO A 226 -90.82 -76.24 16.65
N ASN A 227 -91.17 -75.38 15.69
CA ASN A 227 -92.25 -74.38 15.63
C ASN A 227 -93.67 -74.84 16.04
N GLY A 228 -94.44 -73.89 16.58
CA GLY A 228 -95.89 -73.86 16.46
C GLY A 228 -96.47 -72.54 16.97
N LEU A 229 -97.23 -71.82 16.13
CA LEU A 229 -98.35 -70.90 16.47
C LEU A 229 -98.64 -69.94 15.29
N ARG A 230 -99.18 -70.50 14.19
CA ARG A 230 -99.57 -69.73 12.99
C ARG A 230 -101.00 -69.16 13.03
N GLU A 231 -101.83 -69.50 14.02
CA GLU A 231 -103.25 -69.16 13.97
C GLU A 231 -103.65 -67.90 14.76
N LEU A 232 -102.81 -67.40 15.68
CA LEU A 232 -103.10 -66.17 16.46
C LEU A 232 -102.71 -64.88 15.73
N ASN A 233 -102.02 -65.00 14.60
CA ASN A 233 -101.38 -63.89 13.87
C ASN A 233 -102.35 -63.13 12.93
N TYR A 234 -103.49 -63.74 12.60
CA TYR A 234 -104.34 -63.23 11.52
C TYR A 234 -105.29 -62.09 11.95
N GLN A 235 -105.83 -62.13 13.16
CA GLN A 235 -106.76 -61.09 13.63
C GLN A 235 -106.03 -59.82 14.12
N PHE A 236 -104.84 -59.95 14.71
CA PHE A 236 -103.99 -58.80 15.07
C PHE A 236 -103.40 -58.07 13.84
N SER A 237 -103.32 -58.72 12.67
CA SER A 237 -102.78 -58.11 11.45
C SER A 237 -103.69 -57.06 10.81
N LYS A 238 -105.00 -57.07 11.09
CA LYS A 238 -105.96 -56.21 10.38
C LYS A 238 -106.07 -54.81 10.99
N GLU A 239 -106.20 -54.71 12.31
CA GLU A 239 -106.21 -53.44 13.07
C GLU A 239 -104.85 -52.73 13.03
N LYS A 240 -103.76 -53.50 13.02
CA LYS A 240 -102.39 -53.00 12.83
C LYS A 240 -102.22 -52.25 11.51
N LYS A 241 -102.76 -52.79 10.41
CA LYS A 241 -102.60 -52.23 9.05
C LYS A 241 -103.29 -50.88 8.83
N GLU A 242 -104.41 -50.63 9.49
CA GLU A 242 -105.15 -49.36 9.31
C GLU A 242 -104.47 -48.19 10.04
N ILE A 243 -103.98 -48.41 11.26
CA ILE A 243 -103.21 -47.41 12.01
C ILE A 243 -101.86 -47.15 11.32
N GLU A 244 -101.21 -48.18 10.76
CA GLU A 244 -99.98 -48.06 9.97
C GLU A 244 -100.16 -47.22 8.70
N LEU A 245 -101.26 -47.37 7.97
CA LEU A 245 -101.55 -46.61 6.74
C LEU A 245 -101.72 -45.10 7.00
N MET A 246 -102.30 -44.74 8.15
CA MET A 246 -102.49 -43.34 8.53
C MET A 246 -101.18 -42.69 9.02
N ILE A 247 -100.39 -43.42 9.82
CA ILE A 247 -99.02 -43.03 10.20
C ILE A 247 -98.14 -42.84 8.96
N TYR A 248 -98.30 -43.70 7.94
CA TYR A 248 -97.53 -43.63 6.70
C TYR A 248 -97.79 -42.34 5.91
N ARG A 249 -99.05 -41.87 5.82
CA ARG A 249 -99.39 -40.61 5.13
C ARG A 249 -98.80 -39.39 5.83
N LEU A 250 -98.99 -39.28 7.15
CA LEU A 250 -98.44 -38.19 7.96
C LEU A 250 -96.90 -38.22 7.97
N SER A 251 -96.29 -39.41 7.94
CA SER A 251 -94.82 -39.55 7.83
C SER A 251 -94.29 -39.03 6.50
N ARG A 252 -94.98 -39.28 5.38
CA ARG A 252 -94.58 -38.74 4.07
C ARG A 252 -94.66 -37.21 3.99
N GLU A 253 -95.63 -36.60 4.65
CA GLU A 253 -95.72 -35.13 4.71
C GLU A 253 -94.65 -34.53 5.63
N CYS A 254 -94.39 -35.15 6.79
CA CYS A 254 -93.26 -34.78 7.63
C CYS A 254 -91.92 -34.90 6.89
N GLU A 255 -91.70 -35.97 6.12
CA GLU A 255 -90.48 -36.16 5.32
C GLU A 255 -90.32 -35.10 4.24
N LYS A 256 -91.40 -34.68 3.57
CA LYS A 256 -91.34 -33.60 2.59
C LYS A 256 -90.92 -32.28 3.24
N TYR A 257 -91.55 -31.89 4.34
CA TYR A 257 -91.19 -30.66 5.05
C TYR A 257 -89.78 -30.72 5.65
N HIS A 258 -89.36 -31.88 6.16
CA HIS A 258 -88.01 -32.11 6.68
C HIS A 258 -86.94 -31.99 5.58
N GLN A 259 -87.20 -32.53 4.39
CA GLN A 259 -86.29 -32.43 3.25
C GLN A 259 -86.16 -30.98 2.76
N THR A 260 -87.26 -30.24 2.67
CA THR A 260 -87.22 -28.81 2.32
C THR A 260 -86.51 -27.96 3.37
N LEU A 261 -86.68 -28.26 4.67
CA LEU A 261 -85.95 -27.57 5.73
C LEU A 261 -84.45 -27.81 5.63
N LYS A 262 -84.03 -29.03 5.31
CA LYS A 262 -82.62 -29.39 5.14
C LYS A 262 -81.98 -28.67 3.95
N GLU A 263 -82.71 -28.51 2.84
CA GLU A 263 -82.24 -27.77 1.67
C GLU A 263 -82.08 -26.27 1.97
N ILE A 264 -83.07 -25.66 2.64
CA ILE A 264 -83.01 -24.26 3.08
C ILE A 264 -81.87 -24.04 4.10
N GLU A 265 -81.66 -24.99 5.02
CA GLU A 265 -80.59 -24.91 6.03
C GLU A 265 -79.19 -25.01 5.40
N GLN A 266 -79.01 -25.87 4.39
CA GLN A 266 -77.76 -25.95 3.63
C GLN A 266 -77.47 -24.65 2.87
N GLU A 267 -78.49 -24.02 2.27
CA GLU A 267 -78.34 -22.74 1.59
C GLU A 267 -78.02 -21.61 2.57
N ARG A 268 -78.70 -21.56 3.72
CA ARG A 268 -78.44 -20.60 4.80
C ARG A 268 -77.01 -20.73 5.33
N ASP A 269 -76.55 -21.94 5.62
CA ASP A 269 -75.22 -22.18 6.15
C ASP A 269 -74.13 -21.88 5.11
N SER A 270 -74.40 -22.09 3.82
CA SER A 270 -73.51 -21.68 2.73
C SER A 270 -73.39 -20.16 2.62
N LEU A 271 -74.51 -19.43 2.70
CA LEU A 271 -74.52 -17.97 2.67
C LEU A 271 -73.84 -17.38 3.91
N GLN A 272 -74.06 -17.96 5.09
CA GLN A 272 -73.40 -17.53 6.33
C GLN A 272 -71.88 -17.72 6.26
N LYS A 273 -71.40 -18.87 5.75
CA LYS A 273 -69.96 -19.11 5.55
C LYS A 273 -69.31 -18.09 4.62
N GLN A 274 -69.99 -17.71 3.53
CA GLN A 274 -69.48 -16.70 2.60
C GLN A 274 -69.38 -15.31 3.23
N ILE A 275 -70.32 -14.96 4.12
CA ILE A 275 -70.30 -13.70 4.88
C ILE A 275 -69.16 -13.74 5.92
N ASP A 276 -69.01 -14.83 6.67
CA ASP A 276 -67.96 -14.98 7.68
C ASP A 276 -66.55 -14.99 7.04
N GLU A 277 -66.39 -15.58 5.86
CA GLU A 277 -65.14 -15.54 5.08
C GLU A 277 -64.81 -14.10 4.63
N PHE A 278 -65.81 -13.32 4.22
CA PHE A 278 -65.63 -11.94 3.80
C PHE A 278 -65.23 -11.02 4.98
N GLU A 279 -65.88 -11.15 6.13
CA GLU A 279 -65.55 -10.39 7.35
C GLU A 279 -64.13 -10.71 7.86
N ASN A 280 -63.72 -11.98 7.83
CA ASN A 280 -62.38 -12.39 8.20
C ASN A 280 -61.30 -11.83 7.26
N LEU A 281 -61.55 -11.81 5.95
CA LEU A 281 -60.62 -11.23 4.97
C LEU A 281 -60.50 -9.71 5.12
N HIS A 282 -61.59 -9.01 5.46
CA HIS A 282 -61.56 -7.56 5.66
C HIS A 282 -60.77 -7.17 6.92
N GLN A 283 -60.97 -7.87 8.04
CA GLN A 283 -60.21 -7.65 9.27
C GLN A 283 -58.71 -7.95 9.10
N GLN A 284 -58.36 -8.97 8.31
CA GLN A 284 -56.96 -9.29 7.98
C GLN A 284 -56.31 -8.20 7.11
N SER A 285 -57.05 -7.58 6.19
CA SER A 285 -56.54 -6.49 5.35
C SER A 285 -56.17 -5.25 6.17
N ASP A 286 -57.05 -4.81 7.07
CA ASP A 286 -56.80 -3.63 7.91
C ASP A 286 -55.63 -3.83 8.89
N HIS A 287 -55.49 -5.04 9.44
CA HIS A 287 -54.36 -5.39 10.30
C HIS A 287 -53.03 -5.35 9.54
N ASN A 288 -52.99 -5.92 8.33
CA ASN A 288 -51.80 -5.94 7.48
C ASN A 288 -51.37 -4.52 7.06
N GLU A 289 -52.32 -3.60 6.82
CA GLU A 289 -52.00 -2.22 6.45
C GLU A 289 -51.40 -1.41 7.61
N GLN A 290 -51.92 -1.58 8.83
CA GLN A 290 -51.32 -0.97 10.03
C GLN A 290 -49.90 -1.50 10.31
N GLU A 291 -49.67 -2.79 10.08
CA GLU A 291 -48.35 -3.41 10.26
C GLU A 291 -47.33 -2.89 9.23
N ARG A 292 -47.76 -2.66 7.96
CA ARG A 292 -46.92 -1.99 6.95
C ARG A 292 -46.49 -0.59 7.36
N GLN A 293 -47.40 0.20 7.93
CA GLN A 293 -47.09 1.57 8.32
C GLN A 293 -46.03 1.60 9.43
N LYS A 294 -46.14 0.72 10.43
CA LYS A 294 -45.12 0.57 11.49
C LYS A 294 -43.78 0.15 10.93
N LEU A 295 -43.77 -0.87 10.05
CA LEU A 295 -42.54 -1.41 9.47
C LEU A 295 -41.81 -0.36 8.60
N ASN A 296 -42.56 0.44 7.84
CA ASN A 296 -42.00 1.55 7.06
C ASN A 296 -41.38 2.66 7.93
N GLN A 297 -41.99 2.98 9.08
CA GLN A 297 -41.44 3.96 10.01
C GLN A 297 -40.11 3.46 10.62
N GLU A 298 -40.05 2.21 11.06
CA GLU A 298 -38.81 1.61 11.60
C GLU A 298 -37.69 1.57 10.55
N ILE A 299 -38.01 1.28 9.29
CA ILE A 299 -37.05 1.32 8.19
C ILE A 299 -36.48 2.74 8.01
N GLN A 300 -37.33 3.77 8.05
CA GLN A 300 -36.88 5.16 7.91
C GLN A 300 -35.97 5.61 9.07
N ASP A 301 -36.29 5.20 10.30
CA ASP A 301 -35.47 5.53 11.48
C ASP A 301 -34.08 4.89 11.40
N HIS A 302 -34.00 3.60 11.05
CA HIS A 302 -32.71 2.92 10.85
C HIS A 302 -31.93 3.48 9.66
N GLN A 303 -32.59 3.92 8.58
CA GLN A 303 -31.93 4.60 7.45
C GLN A 303 -31.31 5.93 7.88
N ARG A 304 -31.99 6.70 8.72
CA ARG A 304 -31.48 7.96 9.26
C ARG A 304 -30.25 7.75 10.15
N GLN A 305 -30.32 6.78 11.08
CA GLN A 305 -29.20 6.44 11.95
C GLN A 305 -27.99 5.94 11.17
N LYS A 306 -28.21 5.14 10.11
CA LYS A 306 -27.14 4.69 9.21
C LYS A 306 -26.46 5.88 8.52
N LEU A 307 -27.22 6.83 7.98
CA LEU A 307 -26.67 8.01 7.31
C LEU A 307 -25.80 8.86 8.24
N GLU A 308 -26.19 9.01 9.51
CA GLU A 308 -25.38 9.69 10.52
C GLU A 308 -24.08 8.92 10.82
N CYS A 309 -24.16 7.60 10.94
CA CYS A 309 -22.99 6.75 11.13
C CYS A 309 -22.00 6.84 9.95
N ASP A 310 -22.50 6.87 8.72
CA ASP A 310 -21.67 6.94 7.50
C ASP A 310 -20.96 8.30 7.36
N LYS A 311 -21.62 9.40 7.75
CA LYS A 311 -21.01 10.74 7.80
C LYS A 311 -19.86 10.79 8.81
N LEU A 312 -20.07 10.28 10.03
CA LEU A 312 -19.06 10.23 11.07
C LEU A 312 -17.89 9.30 10.69
N THR A 313 -18.20 8.18 10.04
CA THR A 313 -17.19 7.26 9.48
C THR A 313 -16.26 7.96 8.50
N THR A 314 -16.80 8.82 7.62
CA THR A 314 -16.02 9.60 6.66
C THR A 314 -15.10 10.59 7.37
N SER A 315 -15.63 11.33 8.37
CA SER A 315 -14.85 12.27 9.18
C SER A 315 -13.67 11.58 9.90
N PHE A 316 -13.90 10.42 10.50
CA PHE A 316 -12.85 9.68 11.20
C PHE A 316 -11.76 9.15 10.24
N ILE A 317 -12.11 8.80 9.00
CA ILE A 317 -11.13 8.40 7.97
C ILE A 317 -10.21 9.57 7.62
N ASP A 318 -10.77 10.78 7.47
CA ASP A 318 -10.01 11.98 7.19
C ASP A 318 -9.05 12.33 8.35
N ASP A 319 -9.53 12.27 9.60
CA ASP A 319 -8.71 12.50 10.79
C ASP A 319 -7.55 11.49 10.91
N ILE A 320 -7.81 10.20 10.63
CA ILE A 320 -6.76 9.18 10.61
C ILE A 320 -5.73 9.48 9.50
N THR A 321 -6.17 9.96 8.34
CA THR A 321 -5.30 10.29 7.22
C THR A 321 -4.39 11.48 7.56
N ILE A 322 -4.94 12.54 8.15
CA ILE A 322 -4.18 13.70 8.64
C ILE A 322 -3.16 13.28 9.70
N ASN A 323 -3.58 12.48 10.69
CA ASN A 323 -2.70 11.98 11.74
C ASN A 323 -1.57 11.10 11.21
N ASN A 324 -1.84 10.22 10.23
CA ASN A 324 -0.81 9.41 9.60
C ASN A 324 0.23 10.26 8.85
N ASN A 325 -0.21 11.30 8.14
CA ASN A 325 0.70 12.24 7.48
C ASN A 325 1.60 12.96 8.50
N ASN A 326 1.03 13.42 9.62
CA ASN A 326 1.78 14.07 10.70
C ASN A 326 2.76 13.12 11.40
N ILE A 327 2.39 11.85 11.60
CA ILE A 327 3.31 10.83 12.13
C ILE A 327 4.47 10.60 11.14
N HIS A 328 4.18 10.49 9.84
CA HIS A 328 5.20 10.26 8.83
C HIS A 328 6.18 11.43 8.70
N THR A 329 5.70 12.68 8.73
CA THR A 329 6.57 13.86 8.69
C THR A 329 7.47 13.91 9.92
N LYS A 330 6.93 13.70 11.13
CA LYS A 330 7.75 13.65 12.36
C LYS A 330 8.77 12.52 12.34
N GLN A 331 8.40 11.33 11.85
CA GLN A 331 9.32 10.20 11.71
C GLN A 331 10.47 10.53 10.75
N SER A 332 10.18 11.13 9.60
CA SER A 332 11.20 11.54 8.62
C SER A 332 12.19 12.56 9.23
N THR A 333 11.69 13.51 10.02
CA THR A 333 12.55 14.48 10.72
C THR A 333 13.42 13.80 11.79
N ILE A 334 12.86 12.87 12.56
CA ILE A 334 13.61 12.08 13.55
C ILE A 334 14.75 11.31 12.87
N ASP A 335 14.50 10.70 11.71
CA ASP A 335 15.51 9.93 10.99
C ASP A 335 16.64 10.83 10.45
N CYS A 336 16.32 12.06 10.03
CA CYS A 336 17.33 13.06 9.67
C CYS A 336 18.22 13.45 10.87
N ILE A 337 17.59 13.76 12.01
CA ILE A 337 18.32 14.13 13.24
C ILE A 337 19.18 12.96 13.75
N LYS A 338 18.69 11.72 13.66
CA LYS A 338 19.47 10.52 14.02
C LYS A 338 20.70 10.35 13.14
N HIS A 339 20.59 10.62 11.84
CA HIS A 339 21.73 10.56 10.94
C HIS A 339 22.77 11.63 11.28
N GLU A 340 22.34 12.85 11.57
CA GLU A 340 23.22 13.93 12.04
C GLU A 340 23.92 13.54 13.35
N LEU A 341 23.19 12.97 14.31
CA LEU A 341 23.74 12.47 15.57
C LEU A 341 24.82 11.40 15.34
N GLN A 342 24.58 10.45 14.42
CA GLN A 342 25.57 9.43 14.06
C GLN A 342 26.85 10.04 13.48
N GLN A 343 26.74 11.07 12.64
CA GLN A 343 27.91 11.76 12.09
C GLN A 343 28.73 12.44 13.18
N LYS A 344 28.06 13.15 14.09
CA LYS A 344 28.71 13.84 15.22
C LYS A 344 29.36 12.85 16.19
N GLN A 345 28.71 11.72 16.46
CA GLN A 345 29.28 10.66 17.30
C GLN A 345 30.52 10.04 16.67
N HIS A 346 30.50 9.81 15.35
CA HIS A 346 31.66 9.31 14.61
C HIS A 346 32.84 10.31 14.70
N GLU A 347 32.58 11.60 14.60
CA GLU A 347 33.60 12.66 14.74
C GLU A 347 34.26 12.63 16.13
N ILE A 348 33.46 12.47 17.19
CA ILE A 348 33.99 12.29 18.56
C ILE A 348 34.85 11.02 18.67
N ASP A 349 34.41 9.91 18.09
CA ASP A 349 35.13 8.64 18.15
C ASP A 349 36.46 8.70 17.40
N GLU A 350 36.54 9.46 16.29
CA GLU A 350 37.79 9.75 15.59
C GLU A 350 38.73 10.61 16.45
N LEU A 351 38.22 11.69 17.06
CA LEU A 351 39.02 12.55 17.93
C LEU A 351 39.57 11.80 19.16
N LYS A 352 38.77 10.93 19.78
CA LYS A 352 39.22 10.07 20.90
C LYS A 352 40.26 9.04 20.51
N LYS A 353 40.25 8.54 19.26
CA LYS A 353 41.29 7.63 18.75
C LYS A 353 42.62 8.36 18.54
N ILE A 354 42.55 9.62 18.08
CA ILE A 354 43.72 10.49 17.91
C ILE A 354 44.39 10.78 19.27
N GLU A 355 43.60 10.97 20.34
CA GLU A 355 44.11 11.21 21.69
C GLU A 355 44.97 10.05 22.22
N LYS A 356 44.63 8.80 21.88
CA LYS A 356 45.37 7.61 22.33
C LYS A 356 46.66 7.36 21.54
N ASP A 357 46.64 7.58 20.22
CA ASP A 357 47.75 7.29 19.33
C ASP A 357 48.03 8.44 18.37
N LYS A 358 49.08 9.24 18.63
CA LYS A 358 49.49 10.37 17.77
C LYS A 358 49.78 9.98 16.31
N THR A 359 50.16 8.73 16.05
CA THR A 359 50.40 8.20 14.69
C THR A 359 49.11 7.90 13.93
N SER A 360 47.99 7.70 14.62
CA SER A 360 46.69 7.42 14.01
C SER A 360 46.12 8.62 13.25
N VAL A 361 46.63 9.83 13.51
CA VAL A 361 46.29 11.06 12.75
C VAL A 361 46.58 10.89 11.26
N TYR A 362 47.60 10.12 10.89
CA TYR A 362 47.98 9.89 9.50
C TYR A 362 47.24 8.69 8.87
N GLY A 363 46.58 7.87 9.70
CA GLY A 363 45.83 6.67 9.31
C GLY A 363 45.98 5.54 10.32
N THR A 364 44.89 4.81 10.60
CA THR A 364 44.85 3.75 11.62
C THR A 364 45.82 2.58 11.32
N TRP A 365 46.06 2.29 10.05
CA TRP A 365 46.97 1.22 9.61
C TRP A 365 48.44 1.64 9.53
N ILE A 366 48.74 2.94 9.64
CA ILE A 366 50.11 3.45 9.45
C ILE A 366 51.05 2.97 10.55
N PHE A 367 50.55 2.79 11.77
CA PHE A 367 51.35 2.26 12.87
C PHE A 367 51.91 0.86 12.56
N ASP A 368 51.06 -0.05 12.09
CA ASP A 368 51.48 -1.40 11.72
C ASP A 368 52.37 -1.40 10.48
N CYS A 369 52.10 -0.49 9.54
CA CYS A 369 52.94 -0.32 8.34
C CYS A 369 54.35 0.18 8.69
N LEU A 370 54.50 1.10 9.65
CA LEU A 370 55.82 1.57 10.11
C LEU A 370 56.64 0.42 10.72
N LYS A 371 56.00 -0.45 11.51
CA LYS A 371 56.67 -1.66 12.03
C LYS A 371 57.09 -2.61 10.90
N ALA A 372 56.26 -2.79 9.88
CA ALA A 372 56.58 -3.62 8.72
C ALA A 372 57.75 -3.05 7.90
N ILE A 373 57.82 -1.72 7.74
CA ILE A 373 58.93 -1.02 7.08
C ILE A 373 60.23 -1.21 7.87
N GLU A 374 60.18 -1.05 9.20
CA GLU A 374 61.37 -1.22 10.04
C GLU A 374 61.94 -2.65 9.99
N ASN A 375 61.08 -3.65 9.84
CA ASN A 375 61.45 -5.07 9.79
C ASN A 375 61.83 -5.58 8.38
N ASN A 376 61.68 -4.77 7.33
CA ASN A 376 61.93 -5.19 5.96
C ASN A 376 63.37 -4.86 5.51
N ASN A 377 64.15 -5.89 5.18
CA ASN A 377 65.55 -5.77 4.76
C ASN A 377 65.73 -5.60 3.24
N ARG A 378 64.65 -5.53 2.45
CA ARG A 378 64.72 -5.37 0.99
C ARG A 378 65.07 -3.95 0.55
N PHE A 379 64.93 -2.96 1.44
CA PHE A 379 65.21 -1.56 1.12
C PHE A 379 66.72 -1.29 1.04
N HIS A 380 67.15 -0.55 0.03
CA HIS A 380 68.51 0.00 -0.03
C HIS A 380 68.73 0.99 1.12
N LYS A 381 67.76 1.88 1.35
CA LYS A 381 67.69 2.76 2.53
C LYS A 381 66.26 2.85 3.02
N LYS A 382 66.06 2.74 4.33
CA LYS A 382 64.71 2.76 4.92
C LYS A 382 64.01 4.09 4.63
N PRO A 383 62.75 4.06 4.16
CA PRO A 383 62.00 5.26 3.84
C PRO A 383 61.70 6.09 5.09
N ILE A 384 61.70 7.43 4.93
CA ILE A 384 61.43 8.38 6.02
C ILE A 384 60.00 8.88 5.88
N GLY A 385 59.15 8.55 6.84
CA GLY A 385 57.78 9.07 6.90
C GLY A 385 56.97 8.49 8.06
N PRO A 386 55.68 8.86 8.19
CA PRO A 386 55.05 9.99 7.49
C PRO A 386 55.74 11.31 7.86
N ILE A 387 55.89 12.23 6.89
CA ILE A 387 56.67 13.47 7.03
C ILE A 387 56.23 14.30 8.25
N GLY A 388 54.93 14.35 8.54
CA GLY A 388 54.39 15.11 9.67
C GLY A 388 54.92 14.69 11.04
N ARG A 389 55.41 13.45 11.20
CA ARG A 389 56.00 12.96 12.47
C ARG A 389 57.23 13.76 12.91
N TYR A 390 57.91 14.42 11.98
CA TYR A 390 59.16 15.14 12.23
C TYR A 390 58.97 16.66 12.31
N ILE A 391 57.72 17.14 12.33
CA ILE A 391 57.39 18.57 12.25
C ILE A 391 56.59 18.98 13.48
N ASN A 392 57.01 20.03 14.16
CA ASN A 392 56.28 20.64 15.27
C ASN A 392 56.12 22.15 15.02
N CYS A 393 54.93 22.70 15.27
CA CYS A 393 54.71 24.15 15.20
C CYS A 393 55.04 24.79 16.55
N ILE A 394 55.99 25.73 16.57
CA ILE A 394 56.50 26.40 17.78
C ILE A 394 55.52 27.49 18.24
N GLU A 395 54.82 28.13 17.30
CA GLU A 395 53.85 29.19 17.58
C GLU A 395 52.41 28.69 17.38
N PRO A 396 51.67 28.38 18.46
CA PRO A 396 50.33 27.78 18.36
C PRO A 396 49.33 28.62 17.58
N ARG A 397 49.48 29.95 17.61
CA ARG A 397 48.63 30.89 16.86
C ARG A 397 48.65 30.65 15.35
N TRP A 398 49.77 30.15 14.81
CA TRP A 398 49.92 29.87 13.37
C TRP A 398 49.66 28.41 13.01
N SER A 399 49.38 27.55 13.98
CA SER A 399 49.20 26.10 13.79
C SER A 399 48.20 25.78 12.68
N TYR A 400 47.02 26.40 12.68
CA TYR A 400 45.97 26.16 11.69
C TYR A 400 46.40 26.52 10.26
N ALA A 401 47.00 27.71 10.08
CA ALA A 401 47.49 28.19 8.79
C ALA A 401 48.61 27.29 8.23
N VAL A 402 49.58 26.96 9.08
CA VAL A 402 50.70 26.08 8.74
C VAL A 402 50.21 24.67 8.42
N GLU A 403 49.22 24.18 9.17
CA GLU A 403 48.63 22.87 8.93
C GLU A 403 48.02 22.76 7.54
N LYS A 404 47.22 23.75 7.13
CA LYS A 404 46.56 23.74 5.82
C LYS A 404 47.55 23.70 4.67
N HIS A 405 48.64 24.47 4.78
CA HIS A 405 49.72 24.45 3.78
C HIS A 405 50.39 23.08 3.66
N LEU A 406 50.66 22.46 4.81
CA LEU A 406 51.40 21.20 4.90
C LEU A 406 50.53 19.96 4.75
N ALA A 407 49.21 20.04 4.95
CA ALA A 407 48.30 18.89 4.97
C ALA A 407 48.50 17.90 3.79
N PRO A 408 48.73 18.34 2.53
CA PRO A 408 48.95 17.41 1.41
C PRO A 408 50.25 16.60 1.49
N ILE A 409 51.24 17.06 2.27
CA ILE A 409 52.54 16.37 2.43
C ILE A 409 52.66 15.65 3.78
N MET A 410 51.78 15.95 4.74
CA MET A 410 51.87 15.44 6.11
C MET A 410 51.90 13.92 6.23
N SER A 411 51.08 13.21 5.44
CA SER A 411 51.00 11.73 5.42
C SER A 411 52.06 11.06 4.54
N SER A 412 52.83 11.83 3.76
CA SER A 412 53.71 11.31 2.70
C SER A 412 55.03 10.73 3.23
N PHE A 413 55.69 9.91 2.42
CA PHE A 413 56.96 9.24 2.73
C PHE A 413 58.06 9.65 1.75
N ILE A 414 59.33 9.50 2.15
CA ILE A 414 60.51 9.84 1.34
C ILE A 414 61.40 8.61 1.14
N CYS A 415 61.56 8.20 -0.11
CA CYS A 415 62.45 7.12 -0.55
C CYS A 415 63.69 7.67 -1.25
N THR A 416 64.78 6.89 -1.30
CA THR A 416 66.01 7.33 -1.96
C THR A 416 66.04 7.09 -3.46
N ASP A 417 65.37 6.05 -3.93
CA ASP A 417 65.30 5.66 -5.33
C ASP A 417 63.94 5.01 -5.69
N VAL A 418 63.79 4.66 -6.97
CA VAL A 418 62.59 4.02 -7.53
C VAL A 418 62.46 2.56 -7.08
N HIS A 419 63.55 1.91 -6.63
CA HIS A 419 63.51 0.55 -6.12
C HIS A 419 62.83 0.51 -4.74
N ASP A 420 63.27 1.37 -3.83
CA ASP A 420 62.68 1.56 -2.50
C ASP A 420 61.21 2.01 -2.60
N GLU A 421 60.88 2.90 -3.55
CA GLU A 421 59.50 3.30 -3.82
C GLU A 421 58.59 2.10 -4.15
N ARG A 422 59.03 1.18 -5.01
CA ARG A 422 58.24 -0.01 -5.39
C ARG A 422 57.98 -0.92 -4.19
N ILE A 423 58.99 -1.17 -3.36
CA ILE A 423 58.85 -1.99 -2.15
C ILE A 423 57.88 -1.34 -1.17
N LEU A 424 57.96 -0.02 -0.99
CA LEU A 424 57.05 0.70 -0.11
C LEU A 424 55.60 0.68 -0.64
N LEU A 425 55.41 0.77 -1.95
CA LEU A 425 54.10 0.61 -2.59
C LEU A 425 53.53 -0.81 -2.43
N GLU A 426 54.36 -1.84 -2.52
CA GLU A 426 53.97 -3.23 -2.22
C GLU A 426 53.48 -3.36 -0.77
N LEU A 427 54.20 -2.78 0.19
CA LEU A 427 53.80 -2.78 1.59
C LEU A 427 52.48 -2.02 1.80
N PHE A 428 52.32 -0.83 1.22
CA PHE A 428 51.06 -0.08 1.31
C PHE A 428 49.87 -0.87 0.77
N ALA A 429 50.04 -1.67 -0.29
CA ALA A 429 48.98 -2.50 -0.85
C ALA A 429 48.52 -3.63 0.10
N GLN A 430 49.36 -4.07 1.04
CA GLN A 430 49.01 -5.10 2.01
C GLN A 430 48.16 -4.55 3.17
N TYR A 431 48.42 -3.30 3.59
CA TYR A 431 47.79 -2.69 4.76
C TYR A 431 46.64 -1.73 4.41
N SER A 432 46.66 -1.08 3.24
CA SER A 432 45.62 -0.13 2.82
C SER A 432 44.75 -0.69 1.69
N ARG A 433 43.44 -0.78 1.94
CA ARG A 433 42.39 -1.07 0.93
C ARG A 433 41.84 0.20 0.26
N GLY A 434 42.38 1.37 0.59
CA GLY A 434 41.86 2.68 0.17
C GLY A 434 42.98 3.69 -0.10
N TYR A 435 42.99 4.80 0.65
CA TYR A 435 43.96 5.89 0.50
C TYR A 435 45.41 5.40 0.61
N ARG A 436 46.24 5.82 -0.36
CA ARG A 436 47.67 5.52 -0.40
C ARG A 436 48.47 6.81 -0.20
N PRO A 437 49.38 6.88 0.79
CA PRO A 437 50.24 8.03 0.96
C PRO A 437 51.13 8.27 -0.27
N THR A 438 51.38 9.55 -0.57
CA THR A 438 52.33 9.92 -1.63
C THR A 438 53.75 9.58 -1.22
N ILE A 439 54.56 9.09 -2.16
CA ILE A 439 55.98 8.81 -1.95
C ILE A 439 56.80 9.80 -2.77
N PHE A 440 57.73 10.50 -2.12
CA PHE A 440 58.69 11.37 -2.78
C PHE A 440 60.03 10.66 -2.92
N VAL A 441 60.58 10.66 -4.12
CA VAL A 441 61.90 10.07 -4.38
C VAL A 441 62.95 11.18 -4.38
N MET A 442 63.82 11.20 -3.37
CA MET A 442 64.98 12.10 -3.29
C MET A 442 66.14 11.49 -2.52
N LYS A 443 67.37 11.82 -2.92
CA LYS A 443 68.56 11.40 -2.18
C LYS A 443 68.58 12.08 -0.81
N TYR A 444 68.92 11.32 0.24
CA TYR A 444 69.04 11.86 1.60
C TYR A 444 70.22 12.83 1.70
N PRO A 445 69.95 14.14 1.87
CA PRO A 445 70.99 15.15 1.91
C PRO A 445 71.74 15.11 3.25
N GLN A 446 73.03 15.44 3.23
CA GLN A 446 73.87 15.51 4.42
C GLN A 446 73.79 16.87 5.13
N LYS A 447 73.31 17.91 4.43
CA LYS A 447 73.15 19.27 4.94
C LYS A 447 71.86 19.88 4.40
N VAL A 448 71.27 20.77 5.18
CA VAL A 448 70.09 21.55 4.79
C VAL A 448 70.44 22.51 3.65
N HIS A 449 69.49 22.74 2.74
CA HIS A 449 69.62 23.73 1.68
C HIS A 449 69.89 25.12 2.26
N ASN A 450 70.79 25.88 1.64
CA ASN A 450 71.07 27.24 2.08
C ASN A 450 69.92 28.19 1.67
N ILE A 451 69.12 28.60 2.66
CA ILE A 451 67.97 29.50 2.51
C ILE A 451 68.18 30.90 3.11
N SER A 452 69.39 31.22 3.59
CA SER A 452 69.64 32.47 4.35
C SER A 452 69.25 33.73 3.57
N GLY A 453 69.53 33.75 2.27
CA GLY A 453 69.19 34.90 1.41
C GLY A 453 67.68 35.16 1.26
N THR A 454 66.84 34.13 1.36
CA THR A 454 65.37 34.29 1.34
C THR A 454 64.88 34.78 2.70
N LEU A 455 65.37 34.18 3.79
CA LEU A 455 64.99 34.55 5.16
C LEU A 455 65.40 35.98 5.52
N ASP A 456 66.59 36.43 5.10
CA ASP A 456 67.05 37.80 5.34
C ASP A 456 66.12 38.84 4.68
N ARG A 457 65.58 38.55 3.50
CA ARG A 457 64.63 39.44 2.81
C ARG A 457 63.28 39.50 3.52
N ILE A 458 62.76 38.35 3.92
CA ILE A 458 61.52 38.23 4.68
C ILE A 458 61.64 39.03 5.99
N LYS A 459 62.78 38.87 6.68
CA LYS A 459 63.07 39.61 7.92
C LYS A 459 63.16 41.12 7.70
N ARG A 460 63.83 41.59 6.63
CA ARG A 460 63.89 43.03 6.28
C ARG A 460 62.52 43.61 5.96
N ALA A 461 61.62 42.81 5.40
CA ALA A 461 60.24 43.20 5.11
C ALA A 461 59.33 43.14 6.35
N ASN A 462 59.86 42.78 7.53
CA ASN A 462 59.11 42.56 8.77
C ASN A 462 57.97 41.52 8.60
N LEU A 463 58.24 40.46 7.82
CA LEU A 463 57.31 39.37 7.57
C LEU A 463 57.79 38.09 8.25
N LEU A 464 56.86 37.15 8.44
CA LEU A 464 57.13 35.85 9.05
C LEU A 464 56.96 34.75 8.02
N SER A 465 57.92 33.83 7.90
CA SER A 465 57.82 32.64 7.04
C SER A 465 57.32 31.42 7.81
N ILE A 466 56.73 30.46 7.10
CA ILE A 466 56.36 29.15 7.69
C ILE A 466 57.59 28.45 8.26
N TYR A 467 58.75 28.54 7.60
CA TYR A 467 59.99 27.94 8.09
C TYR A 467 60.36 28.42 9.51
N GLN A 468 60.15 29.70 9.83
CA GLN A 468 60.52 30.26 11.13
C GLN A 468 59.63 29.81 12.30
N VAL A 469 58.40 29.35 12.03
CA VAL A 469 57.46 28.89 13.06
C VAL A 469 57.48 27.37 13.26
N LEU A 470 58.34 26.65 12.52
CA LEU A 470 58.46 25.20 12.57
C LEU A 470 59.76 24.76 13.26
N LYS A 471 59.66 23.68 14.03
CA LYS A 471 60.78 22.85 14.47
C LYS A 471 60.75 21.55 13.68
N ILE A 472 61.82 21.26 12.95
CA ILE A 472 61.93 20.07 12.10
C ILE A 472 63.08 19.20 12.61
N ASP A 473 62.77 17.96 13.01
CA ASP A 473 63.74 17.09 13.70
C ASP A 473 64.55 16.19 12.74
N ASN A 474 64.36 16.32 11.41
CA ASN A 474 65.04 15.50 10.39
C ASN A 474 65.47 16.32 9.16
N ILE A 475 66.76 16.26 8.80
CA ILE A 475 67.38 17.02 7.71
C ILE A 475 66.74 16.70 6.34
N THR A 476 66.44 15.44 6.06
CA THR A 476 65.80 15.04 4.79
C THR A 476 64.39 15.61 4.69
N VAL A 477 63.63 15.56 5.79
CA VAL A 477 62.28 16.14 5.85
C VAL A 477 62.35 17.66 5.67
N GLU A 478 63.31 18.31 6.30
CA GLU A 478 63.51 19.76 6.16
C GLU A 478 63.79 20.16 4.71
N CYS A 479 64.72 19.47 4.05
CA CYS A 479 64.98 19.68 2.62
C CYS A 479 63.75 19.39 1.75
N ALA A 480 62.99 18.33 2.05
CA ALA A 480 61.77 17.99 1.31
C ALA A 480 60.69 19.07 1.42
N LEU A 481 60.52 19.67 2.60
CA LEU A 481 59.58 20.77 2.80
C LEU A 481 60.04 22.04 2.07
N ILE A 482 61.34 22.33 2.05
CA ILE A 482 61.92 23.44 1.28
C ILE A 482 61.73 23.22 -0.23
N ASP A 483 61.94 22.00 -0.72
CA ASP A 483 61.87 21.69 -2.14
C ASP A 483 60.44 21.61 -2.66
N PHE A 484 59.55 20.89 -1.97
CA PHE A 484 58.19 20.63 -2.44
C PHE A 484 57.14 21.61 -1.92
N LYS A 485 57.38 22.23 -0.75
CA LYS A 485 56.42 23.15 -0.11
C LYS A 485 56.93 24.58 0.07
N GLN A 486 58.19 24.85 -0.27
CA GLN A 486 58.79 26.19 -0.25
C GLN A 486 58.53 26.95 1.06
N ILE A 487 58.61 26.26 2.20
CA ILE A 487 58.26 26.80 3.52
C ILE A 487 59.07 28.05 3.90
N GLU A 488 60.26 28.24 3.33
CA GLU A 488 61.11 29.41 3.49
C GLU A 488 60.63 30.63 2.68
N ALA A 489 59.80 30.42 1.66
CA ALA A 489 59.26 31.44 0.76
C ALA A 489 57.72 31.55 0.84
N THR A 490 57.10 30.87 1.80
CA THR A 490 55.67 31.01 2.14
C THR A 490 55.55 31.82 3.43
N ILE A 491 54.76 32.90 3.41
CA ILE A 491 54.65 33.82 4.54
C ILE A 491 53.32 33.67 5.31
N LEU A 492 53.30 34.16 6.54
CA LEU A 492 52.16 34.16 7.45
C LEU A 492 51.71 35.60 7.70
N LEU A 493 50.41 35.85 7.61
CA LEU A 493 49.79 37.18 7.72
C LEU A 493 48.61 37.13 8.69
N GLU A 494 48.33 38.22 9.41
CA GLU A 494 47.28 38.17 10.43
C GLU A 494 45.88 38.14 9.78
N ASP A 495 45.69 38.93 8.73
CA ASP A 495 44.42 39.08 8.05
C ASP A 495 44.61 39.35 6.54
N LEU A 496 43.50 39.35 5.82
CA LEU A 496 43.47 39.65 4.40
C LEU A 496 43.92 41.11 4.10
N GLU A 497 43.69 42.02 5.04
CA GLU A 497 44.02 43.44 4.88
C GLU A 497 45.54 43.67 4.90
N HIS A 498 46.28 42.94 5.74
CA HIS A 498 47.75 42.89 5.72
C HIS A 498 48.26 42.45 4.34
N ALA A 499 47.63 41.43 3.74
CA ALA A 499 48.02 40.96 2.40
C ALA A 499 47.79 42.05 1.33
N LYS A 500 46.66 42.77 1.40
CA LYS A 500 46.36 43.89 0.50
C LYS A 500 47.37 45.03 0.66
N ARG A 501 47.73 45.39 1.90
CA ARG A 501 48.76 46.41 2.20
C ARG A 501 50.13 46.05 1.62
N ILE A 502 50.54 44.78 1.76
CA ILE A 502 51.81 44.29 1.21
C ILE A 502 51.79 44.33 -0.33
N ARG A 503 50.65 44.04 -0.96
CA ARG A 503 50.50 44.15 -2.42
C ARG A 503 50.59 45.60 -2.90
N GLN A 504 49.89 46.53 -2.22
CA GLN A 504 49.85 47.96 -2.57
C GLN A 504 51.22 48.64 -2.39
N SER A 505 51.92 48.33 -1.31
CA SER A 505 53.24 48.87 -0.99
C SER A 505 54.36 48.33 -1.89
N GLY A 506 54.13 47.24 -2.62
CA GLY A 506 55.13 46.64 -3.51
C GLY A 506 56.31 45.98 -2.79
N ILE A 507 56.24 45.81 -1.46
CA ILE A 507 57.32 45.28 -0.59
C ILE A 507 57.84 43.90 -1.06
N LEU A 508 57.00 43.10 -1.74
CA LEU A 508 57.31 41.76 -2.22
C LEU A 508 57.69 41.70 -3.72
N ARG A 509 57.86 42.83 -4.41
CA ARG A 509 58.35 42.88 -5.80
C ARG A 509 59.88 42.71 -5.83
N TRP A 510 60.34 41.52 -5.52
CA TRP A 510 61.76 41.21 -5.50
C TRP A 510 62.25 40.85 -6.91
N GLU A 511 63.25 41.57 -7.42
CA GLU A 511 64.00 41.06 -8.56
C GLU A 511 64.75 39.77 -8.16
N ARG A 512 64.80 38.82 -9.09
CA ARG A 512 65.45 37.53 -8.88
C ARG A 512 66.97 37.72 -8.98
N ILE A 513 67.57 38.23 -7.91
CA ILE A 513 69.00 38.62 -7.89
C ILE A 513 69.93 37.39 -8.01
N ASN A 514 69.51 36.21 -7.52
CA ASN A 514 70.32 34.98 -7.58
C ASN A 514 69.40 33.73 -7.59
N LYS A 515 69.86 32.62 -8.20
CA LYS A 515 69.19 31.30 -8.13
C LYS A 515 68.96 30.81 -6.70
N LYS A 516 69.73 31.31 -5.72
CA LYS A 516 69.65 30.94 -4.29
C LYS A 516 68.58 31.70 -3.49
N VAL A 517 67.93 32.71 -4.06
CA VAL A 517 66.87 33.47 -3.38
C VAL A 517 65.54 33.19 -4.08
N LYS A 518 64.57 32.64 -3.33
CA LYS A 518 63.23 32.36 -3.86
C LYS A 518 62.32 33.59 -3.68
N GLN A 519 61.40 33.77 -4.62
CA GLN A 519 60.37 34.80 -4.53
C GLN A 519 59.21 34.28 -3.67
N VAL A 520 58.67 35.13 -2.80
CA VAL A 520 57.45 34.81 -2.05
C VAL A 520 56.26 34.84 -3.00
N VAL A 521 55.60 33.69 -3.14
CA VAL A 521 54.45 33.50 -4.05
C VAL A 521 53.17 33.13 -3.33
N GLU A 522 53.24 32.89 -2.02
CA GLU A 522 52.13 32.34 -1.24
C GLU A 522 52.15 32.89 0.18
N ALA A 523 50.98 33.23 0.69
CA ALA A 523 50.75 33.65 2.06
C ALA A 523 49.53 32.95 2.65
N TRP A 524 49.53 32.76 3.97
CA TRP A 524 48.43 32.17 4.71
C TRP A 524 48.05 33.04 5.89
N THR A 525 46.74 33.18 6.13
CA THR A 525 46.19 33.95 7.25
C THR A 525 45.81 33.09 8.45
N TYR A 526 45.59 33.71 9.63
CA TYR A 526 45.21 32.99 10.86
C TYR A 526 43.99 32.07 10.68
N ASP A 527 43.00 32.52 9.91
CA ASP A 527 41.77 31.79 9.58
C ASP A 527 41.96 30.69 8.52
N GLY A 528 43.20 30.45 8.08
CA GLY A 528 43.57 29.45 7.08
C GLY A 528 43.16 29.79 5.66
N SER A 529 42.88 31.07 5.35
CA SER A 529 42.71 31.50 3.97
C SER A 529 44.06 31.52 3.25
N ASN A 530 44.10 30.98 2.02
CA ASN A 530 45.29 30.94 1.18
C ASN A 530 45.28 32.15 0.24
N ILE A 531 46.41 32.86 0.18
CA ILE A 531 46.59 34.02 -0.68
C ILE A 531 47.77 33.74 -1.61
N LYS A 532 47.50 33.54 -2.90
CA LYS A 532 48.55 33.45 -3.91
C LYS A 532 49.00 34.86 -4.24
N LEU A 533 50.25 35.19 -3.91
CA LEU A 533 50.87 36.50 -4.16
C LEU A 533 51.44 36.62 -5.58
N ASP A 534 50.84 35.89 -6.53
CA ASP A 534 51.15 36.00 -7.95
C ASP A 534 50.50 37.26 -8.56
N LYS A 535 50.68 37.47 -9.87
CA LYS A 535 50.12 38.64 -10.57
C LYS A 535 48.60 38.76 -10.41
N ALA A 536 47.89 37.64 -10.29
CA ALA A 536 46.43 37.59 -10.21
C ALA A 536 45.90 37.83 -8.78
N PHE A 537 46.72 37.59 -7.75
CA PHE A 537 46.37 37.78 -6.33
C PHE A 537 45.09 37.04 -5.95
N ARG A 538 45.14 35.71 -6.07
CA ARG A 538 43.98 34.84 -5.83
C ARG A 538 43.86 34.56 -4.33
N ILE A 539 42.63 34.65 -3.83
CA ILE A 539 42.28 34.36 -2.44
C ILE A 539 41.38 33.14 -2.45
N TYR A 540 41.77 32.12 -1.70
CA TYR A 540 40.96 30.93 -1.47
C TYR A 540 40.53 30.97 0.00
N THR A 541 39.27 31.30 0.22
CA THR A 541 38.65 31.38 1.55
C THR A 541 38.42 29.99 2.12
N ASN A 542 38.56 29.87 3.43
CA ASN A 542 38.58 28.61 4.16
C ASN A 542 37.31 27.75 4.01
N ASP A 543 37.48 26.48 3.63
CA ASP A 543 36.52 25.40 3.90
C ASP A 543 36.67 24.98 5.36
N LYS A 544 35.57 25.02 6.15
CA LYS A 544 35.47 24.78 7.61
C LYS A 544 35.94 23.37 8.08
N GLN A 545 37.12 22.92 7.66
CA GLN A 545 37.73 21.66 8.05
C GLN A 545 38.61 21.89 9.29
N PRO A 546 38.38 21.16 10.39
CA PRO A 546 39.14 21.33 11.63
C PRO A 546 40.62 20.95 11.45
N ALA A 547 41.50 21.57 12.24
CA ALA A 547 42.91 21.18 12.32
C ALA A 547 43.07 19.82 13.03
N ARG A 548 43.81 18.91 12.39
CA ARG A 548 44.03 17.51 12.77
C ARG A 548 45.46 17.20 13.20
N TYR A 549 46.47 17.90 12.68
CA TYR A 549 47.88 17.51 12.83
C TYR A 549 48.62 18.24 13.97
N PHE A 550 48.31 19.52 14.20
CA PHE A 550 48.97 20.33 15.25
C PHE A 550 48.06 20.63 16.44
N THR A 551 46.87 20.01 16.52
CA THR A 551 45.94 20.24 17.61
C THR A 551 46.53 19.80 18.95
N SER A 552 46.54 20.72 19.91
CA SER A 552 46.91 20.44 21.30
C SER A 552 45.81 19.61 21.99
N ASN A 553 46.17 18.76 22.96
CA ASN A 553 45.20 17.95 23.71
C ASN A 553 44.05 18.79 24.32
N ASN A 554 44.34 20.03 24.75
CA ASN A 554 43.34 20.94 25.30
C ASN A 554 42.30 21.40 24.26
N THR A 555 42.73 21.72 23.04
CA THR A 555 41.82 22.12 21.96
C THR A 555 40.91 20.99 21.51
N GLN A 556 41.42 19.75 21.44
CA GLN A 556 40.60 18.58 21.10
C GLN A 556 39.55 18.28 22.18
N SER A 557 39.94 18.42 23.46
CA SER A 557 39.02 18.25 24.59
C SER A 557 37.86 19.26 24.57
N LEU A 558 38.13 20.51 24.20
CA LEU A 558 37.10 21.54 24.05
C LEU A 558 36.13 21.22 22.90
N THR A 559 36.65 20.81 21.73
CA THR A 559 35.81 20.41 20.59
C THR A 559 34.96 19.18 20.90
N ILE A 560 35.52 18.19 21.61
CA ILE A 560 34.75 17.02 22.07
C ILE A 560 33.62 17.46 23.02
N ASN A 561 33.88 18.39 23.94
CA ASN A 561 32.85 18.91 24.84
C ASN A 561 31.74 19.67 24.09
N GLU A 562 32.08 20.50 23.10
CA GLU A 562 31.11 21.20 22.25
C GLU A 562 30.23 20.21 21.47
N LEU A 563 30.82 19.19 20.84
CA LEU A 563 30.10 18.14 20.13
C LEU A 563 29.20 17.33 21.08
N ASN A 564 29.64 17.06 22.32
CA ASN A 564 28.80 16.39 23.33
C ASN A 564 27.59 17.23 23.74
N ILE A 565 27.73 18.56 23.87
CA ILE A 565 26.62 19.48 24.14
C ILE A 565 25.61 19.44 22.98
N GLU A 566 26.09 19.47 21.74
CA GLU A 566 25.25 19.40 20.54
C GLU A 566 24.50 18.05 20.45
N ILE A 567 25.18 16.93 20.71
CA ILE A 567 24.55 15.60 20.79
C ILE A 567 23.46 15.55 21.87
N THR A 568 23.71 16.16 23.03
CA THR A 568 22.71 16.23 24.12
C THR A 568 21.47 16.97 23.67
N ARG A 569 21.64 18.11 22.97
CA ARG A 569 20.54 18.90 22.41
C ARG A 569 19.75 18.13 21.33
N LEU A 570 20.43 17.44 20.41
CA LEU A 570 19.78 16.64 19.37
C LEU A 570 19.00 15.46 19.99
N ASN A 571 19.55 14.81 21.03
CA ASN A 571 18.85 13.76 21.78
C ASN A 571 17.58 14.27 22.47
N GLU A 572 17.63 15.48 23.04
CA GLU A 572 16.45 16.10 23.66
C GLU A 572 15.36 16.42 22.63
N GLN A 573 15.74 16.92 21.45
CA GLN A 573 14.81 17.12 20.33
C GLN A 573 14.17 15.81 19.87
N ILE A 574 14.96 14.73 19.73
CA ILE A 574 14.44 13.40 19.41
C ILE A 574 13.44 12.95 20.48
N LYS A 575 13.74 13.15 21.77
CA LYS A 575 12.86 12.78 22.88
C LYS A 575 11.52 13.53 22.82
N GLN A 576 11.54 14.84 22.64
CA GLN A 576 10.33 15.66 22.50
C GLN A 576 9.49 15.24 21.28
N MET A 577 10.15 15.00 20.13
CA MET A 577 9.46 14.59 18.91
C MET A 577 8.84 13.19 19.04
N ASN A 578 9.52 12.27 19.74
CA ASN A 578 8.99 10.93 20.03
C ASN A 578 7.80 10.97 20.98
N LEU A 579 7.81 11.83 22.01
CA LEU A 579 6.65 12.02 22.91
C LEU A 579 5.42 12.47 22.12
N SER A 580 5.56 13.52 21.31
CA SER A 580 4.45 14.00 20.50
C SER A 580 4.01 13.02 19.40
N MET A 581 4.94 12.22 18.85
CA MET A 581 4.57 11.14 17.94
C MET A 581 3.76 10.03 18.65
N ASN A 582 4.09 9.71 19.90
CA ASN A 582 3.34 8.73 20.68
C ASN A 582 1.93 9.24 21.01
N GLU A 583 1.76 10.52 21.33
CA GLU A 583 0.45 11.16 21.49
C GLU A 583 -0.40 11.03 20.22
N LEU A 584 0.16 11.36 19.06
CA LEU A 584 -0.53 11.19 17.77
C LEU A 584 -0.89 9.73 17.47
N LYS A 585 -0.04 8.77 17.86
CA LYS A 585 -0.34 7.34 17.74
C LYS A 585 -1.49 6.92 18.65
N THR A 586 -1.55 7.44 19.88
CA THR A 586 -2.67 7.17 20.79
C THR A 586 -3.97 7.75 20.26
N ILE A 587 -3.97 9.00 19.78
CA ILE A 587 -5.14 9.63 19.15
C ILE A 587 -5.59 8.83 17.92
N ARG A 588 -4.65 8.42 17.06
CA ARG A 588 -4.98 7.58 15.91
C ARG A 588 -5.64 6.27 16.34
N GLN A 589 -5.18 5.64 17.42
CA GLN A 589 -5.75 4.40 17.91
C GLN A 589 -7.16 4.60 18.48
N THR A 590 -7.41 5.69 19.22
CA THR A 590 -8.75 6.01 19.73
C THR A 590 -9.71 6.30 18.57
N THR A 591 -9.31 7.16 17.62
CA THR A 591 -10.12 7.46 16.43
C THR A 591 -10.40 6.20 15.59
N LYS A 592 -9.44 5.28 15.50
CA LYS A 592 -9.66 3.98 14.83
C LYS A 592 -10.68 3.12 15.56
N ASN A 593 -10.60 3.03 16.88
CA ASN A 593 -11.59 2.29 17.67
C ASN A 593 -13.00 2.88 17.49
N ASP A 594 -13.12 4.21 17.44
CA ASP A 594 -14.40 4.88 17.23
C ASP A 594 -14.91 4.72 15.78
N LEU A 595 -14.02 4.73 14.78
CA LEU A 595 -14.34 4.35 13.41
C LEU A 595 -14.93 2.94 13.32
N ASP A 596 -14.31 1.97 14.00
CA ASP A 596 -14.78 0.58 13.99
C ASP A 596 -16.14 0.43 14.67
N LYS A 597 -16.39 1.17 15.78
CA LYS A 597 -17.72 1.24 16.41
C LYS A 597 -18.78 1.80 15.45
N MET A 598 -18.50 2.93 14.80
CA MET A 598 -19.46 3.54 13.87
C MET A 598 -19.75 2.66 12.66
N LYS A 599 -18.74 1.96 12.13
CA LYS A 599 -18.93 0.97 11.05
C LYS A 599 -19.80 -0.20 11.49
N ASN A 600 -19.60 -0.70 12.71
CA ASN A 600 -20.42 -1.78 13.24
C ASN A 600 -21.88 -1.33 13.40
N MET A 601 -22.13 -0.14 13.97
CA MET A 601 -23.47 0.44 14.07
C MET A 601 -24.13 0.65 12.70
N SER A 602 -23.38 1.14 11.70
CA SER A 602 -23.89 1.28 10.32
C SER A 602 -24.28 -0.08 9.71
N ASN A 603 -23.45 -1.11 9.92
CA ASN A 603 -23.74 -2.47 9.45
C ASN A 603 -24.92 -3.12 10.18
N GLU A 604 -25.07 -2.90 11.49
CA GLU A 604 -26.22 -3.36 12.27
C GLU A 604 -27.52 -2.71 11.78
N ASN A 605 -27.50 -1.40 11.57
CA ASN A 605 -28.64 -0.69 10.97
C ASN A 605 -28.95 -1.20 9.56
N GLN A 606 -27.94 -1.50 8.73
CA GLN A 606 -28.18 -2.08 7.40
C GLN A 606 -28.83 -3.47 7.49
N LYS A 607 -28.33 -4.35 8.36
CA LYS A 607 -28.94 -5.68 8.56
C LYS A 607 -30.40 -5.56 9.02
N LYS A 608 -30.68 -4.61 9.91
CA LYS A 608 -32.05 -4.38 10.38
C LYS A 608 -32.95 -3.86 9.27
N ILE A 609 -32.47 -2.93 8.45
CA ILE A 609 -33.19 -2.48 7.24
C ILE A 609 -33.47 -3.65 6.30
N ASP A 610 -32.50 -4.54 6.06
CA ASP A 610 -32.68 -5.70 5.18
C ASP A 610 -33.68 -6.72 5.76
N GLU A 611 -33.67 -6.94 7.07
CA GLU A 611 -34.67 -7.78 7.77
C GLU A 611 -36.09 -7.21 7.64
N LEU A 612 -36.26 -5.92 7.94
CA LEU A 612 -37.56 -5.24 7.88
C LEU A 612 -38.07 -5.20 6.43
N ASN A 613 -37.21 -4.95 5.44
CA ASN A 613 -37.59 -5.00 4.02
C ASN A 613 -38.08 -6.39 3.59
N LYS A 614 -37.44 -7.47 4.07
CA LYS A 614 -37.91 -8.84 3.79
C LYS A 614 -39.28 -9.13 4.40
N GLN A 615 -39.52 -8.65 5.62
CA GLN A 615 -40.84 -8.75 6.25
C GLN A 615 -41.90 -8.00 5.44
N LEU A 616 -41.56 -6.82 4.91
CA LEU A 616 -42.43 -6.01 4.08
C LEU A 616 -42.73 -6.67 2.73
N GLU A 617 -41.73 -7.29 2.11
CA GLU A 617 -41.87 -8.02 0.85
C GLU A 617 -42.74 -9.28 1.01
N LEU A 618 -42.58 -10.01 2.12
CA LEU A 618 -43.45 -11.14 2.46
C LEU A 618 -44.91 -10.67 2.60
N LEU A 619 -45.15 -9.58 3.32
CA LEU A 619 -46.47 -8.98 3.52
C LEU A 619 -47.09 -8.40 2.23
N ASN A 620 -46.26 -8.06 1.24
CA ASN A 620 -46.69 -7.63 -0.09
C ASN A 620 -47.11 -8.81 -0.98
N SER A 621 -46.50 -9.98 -0.79
CA SER A 621 -46.74 -11.16 -1.62
C SER A 621 -48.03 -11.93 -1.27
N THR A 622 -48.63 -11.69 -0.11
CA THR A 622 -49.78 -12.46 0.41
C THR A 622 -51.16 -11.96 -0.03
N MET A 623 -51.28 -10.97 -0.91
CA MET A 623 -52.58 -10.34 -1.22
C MET A 623 -53.22 -10.84 -2.53
N PRO A 624 -54.44 -11.40 -2.48
CA PRO A 624 -55.33 -11.50 -3.63
C PRO A 624 -56.01 -10.15 -3.92
N ILE A 625 -56.09 -9.79 -5.20
CA ILE A 625 -56.94 -8.72 -5.72
C ILE A 625 -58.35 -9.27 -5.81
N ALA A 626 -59.27 -8.90 -4.92
CA ALA A 626 -60.68 -9.27 -5.07
C ALA A 626 -61.63 -8.25 -4.42
N TYR A 627 -62.13 -7.31 -5.23
CA TYR A 627 -63.40 -6.65 -4.98
C TYR A 627 -64.33 -6.98 -6.14
N ALA A 628 -65.39 -7.74 -5.90
CA ALA A 628 -66.42 -8.02 -6.90
C ALA A 628 -67.84 -8.32 -6.35
N TYR A 629 -68.05 -8.49 -5.04
CA TYR A 629 -69.38 -8.74 -4.49
C TYR A 629 -69.79 -7.65 -3.50
N SER A 630 -71.00 -7.11 -3.68
CA SER A 630 -71.61 -6.20 -2.72
C SER A 630 -72.09 -7.02 -1.53
N PHE A 631 -71.48 -6.79 -0.36
CA PHE A 631 -71.83 -7.41 0.93
C PHE A 631 -73.34 -7.28 1.25
N ASP A 632 -73.95 -6.19 0.81
CA ASP A 632 -75.37 -5.90 1.02
C ASP A 632 -76.29 -6.92 0.30
N GLU A 633 -75.92 -7.42 -0.89
CA GLU A 633 -76.71 -8.42 -1.63
C GLU A 633 -76.71 -9.80 -0.96
N LEU A 634 -75.64 -10.15 -0.23
CA LEU A 634 -75.54 -11.42 0.50
C LEU A 634 -76.34 -11.38 1.80
N GLN A 635 -76.37 -10.23 2.49
CA GLN A 635 -77.18 -10.06 3.70
C GLN A 635 -78.69 -10.09 3.41
N GLU A 636 -79.14 -9.51 2.29
CA GLU A 636 -80.55 -9.51 1.91
C GLU A 636 -81.06 -10.93 1.60
N LYS A 637 -80.27 -11.72 0.86
CA LYS A 637 -80.60 -13.13 0.57
C LYS A 637 -80.64 -14.02 1.82
N LEU A 638 -79.73 -13.81 2.77
CA LEU A 638 -79.74 -14.54 4.05
C LEU A 638 -81.01 -14.25 4.86
N LYS A 639 -81.50 -13.00 4.82
CA LYS A 639 -82.71 -12.57 5.53
C LYS A 639 -83.97 -13.23 4.96
N ASP A 640 -84.10 -13.29 3.64
CA ASP A 640 -85.21 -13.96 2.96
C ASP A 640 -85.23 -15.47 3.22
N CYS A 641 -84.05 -16.10 3.19
CA CYS A 641 -83.88 -17.53 3.48
C CYS A 641 -84.30 -17.88 4.92
N ASN A 642 -83.97 -17.01 5.90
CA ASN A 642 -84.38 -17.18 7.30
C ASN A 642 -85.91 -17.07 7.52
N MET A 643 -86.59 -16.17 6.81
CA MET A 643 -88.05 -16.06 6.87
C MET A 643 -88.76 -17.31 6.29
N LEU A 644 -88.22 -17.87 5.20
CA LEU A 644 -88.71 -19.12 4.61
C LEU A 644 -88.51 -20.32 5.55
N TYR A 645 -87.35 -20.39 6.23
CA TYR A 645 -87.05 -21.45 7.20
C TYR A 645 -88.04 -21.46 8.37
N THR A 646 -88.26 -20.31 9.01
CA THR A 646 -89.19 -20.18 10.16
C THR A 646 -90.62 -20.60 9.81
N THR A 647 -91.13 -20.13 8.68
CA THR A 647 -92.48 -20.44 8.20
C THR A 647 -92.66 -21.94 7.89
N THR A 648 -91.64 -22.59 7.34
CA THR A 648 -91.67 -24.02 7.00
C THR A 648 -91.52 -24.89 8.27
N THR A 649 -90.80 -24.40 9.28
CA THR A 649 -90.60 -25.09 10.56
C THR A 649 -91.91 -25.19 11.35
N GLN A 650 -92.70 -24.12 11.40
CA GLN A 650 -94.00 -24.13 12.07
C GLN A 650 -94.96 -25.18 11.47
N LYS A 651 -95.01 -25.28 10.14
CA LYS A 651 -95.83 -26.29 9.44
C LYS A 651 -95.35 -27.73 9.70
N PHE A 652 -94.04 -27.93 9.86
CA PHE A 652 -93.48 -29.22 10.20
C PHE A 652 -93.87 -29.66 11.62
N GLU A 653 -93.81 -28.75 12.60
CA GLU A 653 -94.16 -29.04 14.00
C GLU A 653 -95.64 -29.44 14.16
N GLU A 654 -96.56 -28.70 13.53
CA GLU A 654 -98.00 -29.04 13.53
C GLU A 654 -98.29 -30.44 12.94
N THR A 655 -97.55 -30.82 11.90
CA THR A 655 -97.72 -32.13 11.24
C THR A 655 -97.12 -33.26 12.09
N LYS A 656 -96.01 -32.98 12.79
CA LYS A 656 -95.32 -33.93 13.68
C LYS A 656 -96.16 -34.25 14.92
N GLU A 657 -96.77 -33.24 15.54
CA GLU A 657 -97.61 -33.43 16.72
C GLU A 657 -98.83 -34.33 16.43
N ASN A 658 -99.44 -34.16 15.24
CA ASN A 658 -100.51 -35.04 14.76
C ASN A 658 -100.07 -36.50 14.53
N LYS A 659 -98.80 -36.72 14.12
CA LYS A 659 -98.21 -38.06 13.97
C LYS A 659 -97.99 -38.73 15.33
N ASP A 660 -97.48 -37.99 16.31
CA ASP A 660 -97.13 -38.54 17.63
C ASP A 660 -98.36 -39.03 18.40
N ILE A 661 -99.51 -38.33 18.27
CA ILE A 661 -100.80 -38.76 18.82
C ILE A 661 -101.23 -40.14 18.26
N LYS A 662 -100.96 -40.42 16.98
CA LYS A 662 -101.30 -41.71 16.36
C LYS A 662 -100.29 -42.82 16.71
N HIS A 663 -99.04 -42.48 16.98
CA HIS A 663 -98.03 -43.43 17.44
C HIS A 663 -98.27 -43.94 18.87
N GLN A 664 -98.72 -43.09 19.79
CA GLN A 664 -99.10 -43.53 21.15
C GLN A 664 -100.20 -44.61 21.11
N HIS A 665 -101.17 -44.47 20.20
CA HIS A 665 -102.24 -45.45 20.03
C HIS A 665 -101.75 -46.83 19.52
N PHE A 666 -100.64 -46.88 18.77
CA PHE A 666 -100.03 -48.12 18.27
C PHE A 666 -99.21 -48.86 19.35
N ALA A 667 -98.55 -48.12 20.25
CA ALA A 667 -97.72 -48.68 21.31
C ALA A 667 -98.54 -49.51 22.32
N ASP A 668 -99.72 -49.01 22.72
CA ASP A 668 -100.63 -49.70 23.65
C ASP A 668 -101.09 -51.08 23.17
N VAL A 669 -101.18 -51.28 21.85
CA VAL A 669 -101.58 -52.56 21.23
C VAL A 669 -100.43 -53.58 21.23
N THR A 670 -99.19 -53.10 21.11
CA THR A 670 -97.99 -53.96 20.94
C THR A 670 -97.51 -54.54 22.28
N GLN A 671 -97.63 -53.79 23.36
CA GLN A 671 -97.12 -54.18 24.69
C GLN A 671 -97.87 -55.36 25.34
N LYS A 672 -99.06 -55.71 24.84
CA LYS A 672 -99.81 -56.90 25.27
C LYS A 672 -99.22 -58.21 24.74
N TYR A 673 -98.39 -58.18 23.69
CA TYR A 673 -97.90 -59.37 22.98
C TYR A 673 -96.52 -59.85 23.46
N GLU A 674 -95.66 -58.93 23.93
CA GLU A 674 -94.28 -59.25 24.36
C GLU A 674 -94.20 -60.04 25.68
N ASN A 675 -95.24 -60.02 26.51
CA ASN A 675 -95.26 -60.77 27.78
C ASN A 675 -95.32 -62.30 27.60
N ILE A 676 -95.54 -62.82 26.39
CA ILE A 676 -95.66 -64.26 26.11
C ILE A 676 -94.31 -64.92 25.74
N ILE A 677 -93.32 -64.16 25.25
CA ILE A 677 -92.05 -64.71 24.71
C ILE A 677 -90.98 -64.94 25.80
N LYS A 678 -91.04 -64.22 26.92
CA LYS A 678 -90.02 -64.27 27.99
C LYS A 678 -89.97 -65.58 28.81
N LYS A 679 -90.78 -66.60 28.50
CA LYS A 679 -90.79 -67.89 29.23
C LYS A 679 -89.89 -68.98 28.62
N ILE A 680 -89.21 -68.75 27.49
CA ILE A 680 -88.57 -69.83 26.70
C ILE A 680 -87.03 -69.91 26.82
N GLU A 681 -86.34 -68.91 27.37
CA GLU A 681 -84.86 -68.86 27.26
C GLU A 681 -84.06 -69.43 28.45
N SER A 682 -84.68 -69.88 29.55
CA SER A 682 -83.95 -70.22 30.80
C SER A 682 -83.45 -71.67 30.95
N LYS A 683 -83.20 -72.41 29.87
CA LYS A 683 -82.85 -73.86 29.91
C LYS A 683 -81.61 -74.27 29.09
N ASN A 684 -80.87 -73.33 28.47
CA ASN A 684 -79.74 -73.63 27.58
C ASN A 684 -78.34 -73.44 28.22
N ASP A 685 -78.28 -73.09 29.52
CA ASP A 685 -77.05 -72.62 30.17
C ASP A 685 -76.26 -73.72 30.93
N GLU A 686 -76.81 -74.93 31.12
CA GLU A 686 -76.13 -76.00 31.89
C GLU A 686 -75.25 -76.95 31.04
N TYR A 687 -75.38 -76.95 29.71
CA TYR A 687 -74.63 -77.85 28.80
C TYR A 687 -73.20 -77.36 28.48
N THR A 688 -72.95 -76.06 28.58
CA THR A 688 -71.69 -75.41 28.16
C THR A 688 -70.57 -75.56 29.19
N VAL A 689 -70.90 -75.66 30.48
CA VAL A 689 -69.93 -75.56 31.59
C VAL A 689 -69.06 -76.80 31.78
N LEU A 690 -69.52 -78.00 31.38
CA LEU A 690 -68.76 -79.25 31.52
C LEU A 690 -67.80 -79.53 30.36
N THR A 691 -68.00 -78.90 29.19
CA THR A 691 -67.17 -79.12 28.00
C THR A 691 -65.82 -78.39 28.08
N GLU A 692 -65.75 -77.28 28.81
CA GLU A 692 -64.53 -76.47 28.95
C GLU A 692 -63.47 -77.07 29.89
N LYS A 693 -63.88 -77.83 30.92
CA LYS A 693 -62.93 -78.33 31.93
C LYS A 693 -62.02 -79.47 31.43
N ILE A 694 -62.50 -80.31 30.52
CA ILE A 694 -61.75 -81.47 30.00
C ILE A 694 -60.69 -81.05 28.96
N ASN A 695 -60.95 -80.00 28.18
CA ASN A 695 -60.00 -79.50 27.17
C ASN A 695 -58.77 -78.81 27.79
N ASN A 696 -58.91 -78.22 28.99
CA ASN A 696 -57.82 -77.50 29.63
C ASN A 696 -56.71 -78.44 30.14
N GLU A 697 -57.06 -79.59 30.75
CA GLU A 697 -56.03 -80.51 31.28
C GLU A 697 -55.28 -81.30 30.18
N GLN A 698 -55.92 -81.56 29.03
CA GLN A 698 -55.23 -82.21 27.89
C GLN A 698 -54.19 -81.31 27.21
N LEU A 699 -54.40 -80.00 27.23
CA LEU A 699 -53.49 -79.02 26.61
C LEU A 699 -52.17 -78.90 27.39
N GLU A 700 -52.22 -78.99 28.72
CA GLU A 700 -51.07 -78.80 29.61
C GLU A 700 -50.06 -79.96 29.49
N ARG A 701 -50.55 -81.20 29.40
CA ARG A 701 -49.72 -82.40 29.17
C ARG A 701 -48.90 -82.32 27.87
N GLN A 702 -49.54 -81.87 26.79
CA GLN A 702 -48.93 -81.83 25.47
C GLN A 702 -47.81 -80.78 25.38
N GLN A 703 -47.87 -79.73 26.19
CA GLN A 703 -46.87 -78.66 26.24
C GLN A 703 -45.58 -79.06 26.97
N VAL A 704 -45.67 -79.84 28.05
CA VAL A 704 -44.49 -80.27 28.84
C VAL A 704 -43.69 -81.36 28.10
N GLN A 705 -44.34 -82.28 27.39
CA GLN A 705 -43.70 -83.40 26.70
C GLN A 705 -42.83 -83.00 25.49
N GLN A 706 -43.07 -81.83 24.87
CA GLN A 706 -42.28 -81.33 23.74
C GLN A 706 -40.89 -80.76 24.12
N GLN A 707 -40.57 -80.67 25.42
CA GLN A 707 -39.33 -80.03 25.89
C GLN A 707 -38.12 -80.98 25.93
N ILE A 708 -38.35 -82.29 26.12
CA ILE A 708 -37.32 -83.33 26.30
C ILE A 708 -36.39 -83.51 25.06
N PRO A 709 -36.89 -83.69 23.83
CA PRO A 709 -36.02 -83.88 22.66
C PRO A 709 -35.22 -82.63 22.26
N LYS A 710 -35.65 -81.43 22.67
CA LYS A 710 -34.91 -80.17 22.43
C LYS A 710 -33.67 -80.04 23.32
N LEU A 711 -33.69 -80.63 24.52
CA LEU A 711 -32.57 -80.59 25.48
C LEU A 711 -31.47 -81.60 25.13
N VAL A 712 -31.85 -82.79 24.65
CA VAL A 712 -30.91 -83.84 24.18
C VAL A 712 -30.11 -83.38 22.95
N LYS A 713 -30.76 -82.68 22.01
CA LYS A 713 -30.11 -82.13 20.81
C LYS A 713 -29.14 -81.00 21.14
N LYS A 714 -29.37 -80.23 22.20
CA LYS A 714 -28.43 -79.20 22.69
C LYS A 714 -27.20 -79.81 23.38
N CYS A 715 -27.36 -80.88 24.17
CA CYS A 715 -26.24 -81.53 24.84
C CYS A 715 -25.24 -82.19 23.87
N SER A 716 -25.74 -82.77 22.77
CA SER A 716 -24.87 -83.35 21.73
C SER A 716 -24.09 -82.28 20.95
N GLN A 717 -24.72 -81.14 20.64
CA GLN A 717 -24.05 -79.99 19.99
C GLN A 717 -22.92 -79.41 20.84
N PHE A 718 -23.12 -79.27 22.16
CA PHE A 718 -22.07 -78.76 23.04
C PHE A 718 -20.83 -79.68 23.13
N ASN A 719 -20.99 -81.00 22.96
CA ASN A 719 -19.86 -81.93 22.95
C ASN A 719 -18.99 -81.79 21.68
N GLU A 720 -19.61 -81.58 20.51
CA GLU A 720 -18.90 -81.33 19.26
C GLU A 720 -18.16 -79.98 19.29
N ASP A 721 -18.78 -78.95 19.87
CA ASP A 721 -18.19 -77.62 20.01
C ASP A 721 -16.97 -77.61 20.97
N ILE A 722 -17.01 -78.37 22.07
CA ILE A 722 -15.87 -78.50 23.00
C ILE A 722 -14.66 -79.15 22.30
N GLN A 723 -14.89 -80.20 21.51
CA GLN A 723 -13.82 -80.90 20.78
C GLN A 723 -13.17 -79.97 19.72
N ARG A 724 -14.00 -79.21 18.99
CA ARG A 724 -13.54 -78.24 17.98
C ARG A 724 -12.73 -77.08 18.61
N CYS A 725 -13.11 -76.62 19.80
CA CYS A 725 -12.36 -75.59 20.53
C CYS A 725 -11.01 -76.11 21.04
N GLN A 726 -10.93 -77.37 21.50
CA GLN A 726 -9.67 -77.99 21.94
C GLN A 726 -8.66 -78.16 20.80
N GLU A 727 -9.12 -78.56 19.60
CA GLU A 727 -8.27 -78.68 18.41
C GLU A 727 -7.69 -77.31 17.99
N LYS A 728 -8.52 -76.26 17.93
CA LYS A 728 -8.08 -74.87 17.67
C LYS A 728 -7.03 -74.36 18.66
N LEU A 729 -7.18 -74.71 19.95
CA LEU A 729 -6.25 -74.32 21.02
C LEU A 729 -4.86 -74.95 20.82
N THR A 730 -4.79 -76.21 20.39
CA THR A 730 -3.50 -76.88 20.12
C THR A 730 -2.79 -76.33 18.89
N GLU A 731 -3.52 -75.88 17.88
CA GLU A 731 -2.97 -75.32 16.64
C GLU A 731 -2.38 -73.90 16.85
N LEU A 732 -3.08 -73.05 17.62
CA LEU A 732 -2.62 -71.71 17.98
C LEU A 732 -1.39 -71.72 18.92
N THR A 733 -1.25 -72.74 19.76
CA THR A 733 -0.11 -72.87 20.69
C THR A 733 1.22 -73.20 19.98
N LYS A 734 1.18 -73.79 18.78
CA LYS A 734 2.38 -74.11 17.96
C LYS A 734 2.96 -72.90 17.22
N LYS A 735 2.18 -71.83 17.00
CA LYS A 735 2.63 -70.59 16.32
C LYS A 735 3.04 -69.50 17.33
N LYS A 736 4.21 -69.63 17.97
CA LYS A 736 4.80 -68.54 18.78
C LYS A 736 5.54 -67.52 17.88
N PRO A 737 5.18 -66.23 17.84
CA PRO A 737 6.03 -65.19 17.27
C PRO A 737 7.07 -64.73 18.31
N LYS A 738 8.25 -64.29 17.82
CA LYS A 738 9.33 -63.71 18.63
C LYS A 738 8.88 -62.39 19.27
N LYS A 739 9.17 -62.21 20.57
CA LYS A 739 8.86 -60.99 21.34
C LYS A 739 9.45 -59.73 20.67
N SER A 740 8.59 -58.80 20.28
CA SER A 740 8.96 -57.42 19.94
C SER A 740 8.96 -56.54 21.20
N LYS A 741 9.97 -55.68 21.35
CA LYS A 741 10.10 -54.70 22.43
C LYS A 741 9.58 -53.34 21.96
N THR A 742 8.27 -53.15 21.87
CA THR A 742 7.70 -51.80 21.69
C THR A 742 6.40 -51.64 22.47
N SER A 743 6.42 -50.71 23.42
CA SER A 743 5.30 -50.39 24.32
C SER A 743 4.38 -49.34 23.70
N LYS A 744 3.62 -49.70 22.66
CA LYS A 744 2.47 -48.92 22.20
C LYS A 744 1.25 -49.85 22.16
N THR A 745 0.12 -49.40 22.70
CA THR A 745 -1.17 -50.11 22.71
C THR A 745 -2.12 -49.47 21.70
N THR A 746 -2.80 -50.29 20.90
CA THR A 746 -3.69 -49.84 19.81
C THR A 746 -5.04 -50.55 19.92
N ASN A 747 -6.15 -49.80 19.84
CA ASN A 747 -7.52 -50.31 19.97
C ASN A 747 -8.25 -50.46 18.61
N ARG A 748 -7.55 -50.28 17.48
CA ARG A 748 -8.11 -50.35 16.11
C ARG A 748 -7.96 -51.77 15.55
N SER A 749 -8.92 -52.24 14.74
CA SER A 749 -8.89 -53.60 14.17
C SER A 749 -7.83 -53.74 13.08
N VAL A 750 -7.25 -54.95 12.95
CA VAL A 750 -6.27 -55.26 11.91
C VAL A 750 -6.83 -55.05 10.50
N ARG A 751 -8.14 -55.26 10.30
CA ARG A 751 -8.81 -55.06 9.01
C ARG A 751 -8.83 -53.59 8.59
N ASP A 752 -9.13 -52.68 9.52
CA ASP A 752 -9.24 -51.25 9.23
C ASP A 752 -7.87 -50.64 8.92
N ILE A 753 -6.84 -51.04 9.67
CA ILE A 753 -5.45 -50.60 9.44
C ILE A 753 -4.93 -51.14 8.10
N GLN A 754 -5.27 -52.38 7.74
CA GLN A 754 -4.87 -52.99 6.47
C GLN A 754 -5.54 -52.33 5.27
N GLN A 755 -6.84 -52.00 5.35
CA GLN A 755 -7.53 -51.27 4.30
C GLN A 755 -6.97 -49.85 4.09
N GLU A 756 -6.64 -49.16 5.18
CA GLU A 756 -5.97 -47.84 5.11
C GLU A 756 -4.57 -47.95 4.49
N LEU A 757 -3.81 -49.00 4.83
CA LEU A 757 -2.51 -49.32 4.22
C LEU A 757 -2.61 -49.63 2.72
N ASP A 758 -3.61 -50.41 2.31
CA ASP A 758 -3.82 -50.77 0.91
C ASP A 758 -4.26 -49.55 0.08
N ALA A 759 -5.10 -48.67 0.65
CA ALA A 759 -5.46 -47.39 0.04
C ALA A 759 -4.23 -46.48 -0.15
N ILE A 760 -3.37 -46.35 0.87
CA ILE A 760 -2.14 -45.55 0.79
C ILE A 760 -1.13 -46.18 -0.17
N ASN A 761 -1.00 -47.51 -0.19
CA ASN A 761 -0.13 -48.23 -1.13
C ASN A 761 -0.58 -48.02 -2.58
N ASN A 762 -1.88 -48.05 -2.84
CA ASN A 762 -2.43 -47.78 -4.18
C ASN A 762 -2.20 -46.31 -4.58
N PHE A 763 -2.33 -45.36 -3.66
CA PHE A 763 -2.01 -43.95 -3.87
C PHE A 763 -0.52 -43.69 -4.16
N LEU A 764 0.37 -44.43 -3.49
CA LEU A 764 1.81 -44.31 -3.71
C LEU A 764 2.26 -44.99 -5.01
N LYS A 765 1.65 -46.12 -5.40
CA LYS A 765 1.93 -46.80 -6.68
C LYS A 765 1.45 -46.03 -7.90
N SER A 766 0.29 -45.37 -7.84
CA SER A 766 -0.23 -44.60 -8.97
C SER A 766 0.54 -43.31 -9.28
N ASN A 767 1.38 -42.83 -8.36
CA ASN A 767 2.13 -41.57 -8.45
C ASN A 767 3.67 -41.79 -8.45
N GLU A 768 4.15 -42.83 -9.13
CA GLU A 768 5.56 -43.25 -9.10
C GLU A 768 6.49 -42.35 -9.95
N ASP A 769 6.79 -41.16 -9.44
CA ASP A 769 7.86 -40.32 -10.01
C ASP A 769 9.26 -40.72 -9.50
N THR A 770 10.24 -40.67 -10.40
CA THR A 770 11.67 -40.80 -10.04
C THR A 770 12.11 -39.69 -9.07
N ILE A 771 12.99 -40.03 -8.13
CA ILE A 771 13.57 -39.10 -7.14
C ILE A 771 14.22 -37.89 -7.84
N GLU A 772 14.87 -38.13 -8.98
CA GLU A 772 15.51 -37.09 -9.83
C GLU A 772 14.52 -36.01 -10.30
N LYS A 773 13.35 -36.43 -10.83
CA LYS A 773 12.31 -35.51 -11.33
C LYS A 773 11.75 -34.64 -10.20
N ARG A 774 11.57 -35.22 -9.00
CA ARG A 774 11.08 -34.49 -7.83
C ARG A 774 12.07 -33.44 -7.37
N ARG A 775 13.36 -33.77 -7.37
CA ARG A 775 14.42 -32.84 -7.01
C ARG A 775 14.50 -31.67 -7.99
N GLN A 776 14.43 -31.96 -9.29
CA GLN A 776 14.39 -30.95 -10.35
C GLN A 776 13.22 -29.97 -10.18
N VAL A 777 12.00 -30.46 -9.92
CA VAL A 777 10.82 -29.60 -9.69
C VAL A 777 11.00 -28.69 -8.47
N ILE A 778 11.56 -29.20 -7.37
CA ILE A 778 11.81 -28.41 -6.14
C ILE A 778 12.88 -27.34 -6.39
N ASP A 779 13.97 -27.69 -7.07
CA ASP A 779 15.07 -26.78 -7.34
C ASP A 779 14.66 -25.71 -8.38
N GLU A 780 13.90 -26.09 -9.41
CA GLU A 780 13.32 -25.17 -10.39
C GLU A 780 12.30 -24.21 -9.76
N PHE A 781 11.44 -24.71 -8.86
CA PHE A 781 10.52 -23.88 -8.08
C PHE A 781 11.27 -22.84 -7.25
N LYS A 782 12.32 -23.24 -6.53
CA LYS A 782 13.14 -22.32 -5.73
C LYS A 782 13.80 -21.26 -6.61
N ALA A 783 14.48 -21.68 -7.69
CA ALA A 783 15.17 -20.75 -8.59
C ALA A 783 14.21 -19.72 -9.22
N LYS A 784 13.05 -20.15 -9.72
CA LYS A 784 12.05 -19.24 -10.30
C LYS A 784 11.41 -18.34 -9.25
N ARG A 785 11.14 -18.85 -8.04
CA ARG A 785 10.62 -18.06 -6.91
C ARG A 785 11.59 -16.97 -6.48
N ASP A 786 12.88 -17.29 -6.34
CA ASP A 786 13.91 -16.35 -5.95
C ASP A 786 14.09 -15.26 -7.02
N ALA A 787 14.13 -15.65 -8.30
CA ALA A 787 14.16 -14.71 -9.41
C ALA A 787 12.94 -13.76 -9.43
N ALA A 788 11.73 -14.28 -9.18
CA ALA A 788 10.52 -13.45 -9.11
C ALA A 788 10.57 -12.48 -7.91
N GLN A 789 11.08 -12.90 -6.76
CA GLN A 789 11.24 -12.04 -5.59
C GLN A 789 12.28 -10.94 -5.80
N GLU A 790 13.41 -11.26 -6.43
CA GLU A 790 14.43 -10.26 -6.76
C GLU A 790 13.92 -9.26 -7.79
N PHE A 791 13.23 -9.74 -8.83
CA PHE A 791 12.58 -8.89 -9.81
C PHE A 791 11.54 -7.97 -9.16
N LYS A 792 10.73 -8.48 -8.21
CA LYS A 792 9.77 -7.69 -7.43
C LYS A 792 10.44 -6.54 -6.69
N LYS A 793 11.58 -6.78 -6.02
CA LYS A 793 12.33 -5.73 -5.30
C LYS A 793 12.80 -4.62 -6.25
N ILE A 794 13.30 -4.99 -7.44
CA ILE A 794 13.73 -4.03 -8.46
C ILE A 794 12.54 -3.23 -8.97
N TYR A 795 11.44 -3.91 -9.33
CA TYR A 795 10.19 -3.29 -9.76
C TYR A 795 9.67 -2.27 -8.72
N GLU A 796 9.56 -2.66 -7.46
CA GLU A 796 9.06 -1.78 -6.39
C GLU A 796 9.98 -0.58 -6.16
N ARG A 797 11.30 -0.76 -6.29
CA ARG A 797 12.27 0.35 -6.19
C ARG A 797 12.05 1.36 -7.32
N CYS A 798 11.93 0.89 -8.56
CA CYS A 798 11.66 1.75 -9.72
C CYS A 798 10.31 2.47 -9.56
N TYR A 799 9.28 1.76 -9.09
CA TYR A 799 7.96 2.33 -8.81
C TYR A 799 8.02 3.49 -7.81
N ARG A 800 8.69 3.31 -6.68
CA ARG A 800 8.87 4.40 -5.69
C ARG A 800 9.62 5.59 -6.26
N GLN A 801 10.64 5.36 -7.10
CA GLN A 801 11.38 6.45 -7.74
C GLN A 801 10.50 7.26 -8.68
N VAL A 802 9.65 6.60 -9.48
CA VAL A 802 8.75 7.30 -10.40
C VAL A 802 7.65 8.06 -9.67
N GLN A 803 7.07 7.51 -8.60
CA GLN A 803 6.14 8.25 -7.76
C GLN A 803 6.76 9.53 -7.19
N ASN A 804 8.05 9.50 -6.84
CA ASN A 804 8.76 10.69 -6.41
C ASN A 804 8.95 11.69 -7.55
N LEU A 805 9.30 11.22 -8.76
CA LEU A 805 9.40 12.07 -9.94
C LEU A 805 8.07 12.74 -10.29
N GLU A 806 6.95 12.02 -10.23
CA GLU A 806 5.60 12.57 -10.42
C GLU A 806 5.30 13.69 -9.42
N LYS A 807 5.60 13.45 -8.14
CA LYS A 807 5.45 14.48 -7.09
C LYS A 807 6.30 15.72 -7.40
N PHE A 808 7.54 15.54 -7.87
CA PHE A 808 8.41 16.66 -8.24
C PHE A 808 7.90 17.42 -9.45
N VAL A 809 7.41 16.72 -10.48
CA VAL A 809 6.81 17.34 -11.68
C VAL A 809 5.57 18.15 -11.30
N ASN A 810 4.69 17.60 -10.46
CA ASN A 810 3.49 18.30 -9.98
C ASN A 810 3.85 19.57 -9.18
N LYS A 811 4.79 19.47 -8.22
CA LYS A 811 5.28 20.63 -7.47
C LYS A 811 5.88 21.70 -8.38
N ARG A 812 6.62 21.30 -9.42
CA ARG A 812 7.19 22.24 -10.39
C ARG A 812 6.11 22.90 -11.25
N LYS A 813 5.05 22.16 -11.61
CA LYS A 813 3.88 22.71 -12.33
C LYS A 813 3.13 23.75 -11.49
N GLU A 814 2.96 23.52 -10.19
CA GLU A 814 2.38 24.52 -9.27
C GLU A 814 3.26 25.77 -9.19
N ARG A 815 4.57 25.60 -9.01
CA ARG A 815 5.53 26.72 -9.00
C ARG A 815 5.54 27.49 -10.32
N PHE A 816 5.40 26.82 -11.45
CA PHE A 816 5.28 27.48 -12.75
C PHE A 816 4.06 28.41 -12.80
N GLY A 817 2.90 27.93 -12.34
CA GLY A 817 1.70 28.76 -12.22
C GLY A 817 1.96 30.01 -11.36
N GLN A 818 2.59 29.83 -10.20
CA GLN A 818 2.95 30.95 -9.32
C GLN A 818 3.90 31.96 -9.97
N ILE A 819 4.93 31.48 -10.70
CA ILE A 819 5.87 32.34 -11.42
C ILE A 819 5.15 33.09 -12.55
N ALA A 820 4.29 32.41 -13.32
CA ALA A 820 3.51 33.02 -14.38
C ALA A 820 2.58 34.12 -13.82
N ASP A 821 1.86 33.84 -12.73
CA ASP A 821 0.99 34.80 -12.05
C ASP A 821 1.76 36.01 -11.52
N GLN A 822 2.95 35.80 -10.91
CA GLN A 822 3.82 36.87 -10.44
C GLN A 822 4.33 37.74 -11.59
N GLN A 823 4.77 37.12 -12.69
CA GLN A 823 5.21 37.83 -13.89
C GLN A 823 4.08 38.64 -14.52
N GLN A 824 2.88 38.08 -14.59
CA GLN A 824 1.69 38.78 -15.05
C GLN A 824 1.35 39.98 -14.16
N TYR A 825 1.40 39.81 -12.83
CA TYR A 825 1.16 40.90 -11.88
C TYR A 825 2.18 42.04 -12.05
N LEU A 826 3.47 41.72 -12.11
CA LEU A 826 4.55 42.70 -12.28
C LEU A 826 4.43 43.44 -13.61
N LEU A 827 4.18 42.72 -14.70
CA LEU A 827 3.96 43.29 -16.02
C LEU A 827 2.76 44.26 -16.01
N ARG A 828 1.62 43.81 -15.46
CA ARG A 828 0.40 44.62 -15.38
C ARG A 828 0.60 45.89 -14.56
N HIS A 829 1.30 45.80 -13.42
CA HIS A 829 1.58 46.94 -12.56
C HIS A 829 2.49 47.96 -13.26
N LYS A 830 3.66 47.51 -13.76
CA LYS A 830 4.62 48.37 -14.47
C LYS A 830 3.98 49.02 -15.69
N PHE A 831 3.18 48.27 -16.45
CA PHE A 831 2.47 48.81 -17.59
C PHE A 831 1.52 49.95 -17.21
N LYS A 832 0.71 49.77 -16.16
CA LYS A 832 -0.20 50.82 -15.67
C LYS A 832 0.56 52.05 -15.21
N ASP A 833 1.65 51.88 -14.48
CA ASP A 833 2.47 53.00 -14.00
C ASP A 833 3.06 53.80 -15.17
N LEU A 834 3.56 53.13 -16.21
CA LEU A 834 4.05 53.80 -17.41
C LEU A 834 2.93 54.52 -18.16
N MET A 835 1.79 53.86 -18.37
CA MET A 835 0.66 54.43 -19.11
C MET A 835 0.02 55.65 -18.42
N LYS A 836 -0.01 55.69 -17.09
CA LYS A 836 -0.45 56.87 -16.31
C LYS A 836 0.37 58.13 -16.65
N LYS A 837 1.68 57.99 -16.87
CA LYS A 837 2.55 59.13 -17.24
C LYS A 837 2.17 59.76 -18.58
N TYR A 838 1.57 58.98 -19.49
CA TYR A 838 1.02 59.46 -20.75
C TYR A 838 -0.46 59.88 -20.67
N ARG A 839 -1.02 60.05 -19.47
CA ARG A 839 -2.43 60.44 -19.22
C ARG A 839 -3.45 59.40 -19.72
N PHE A 840 -3.11 58.12 -19.61
CA PHE A 840 -4.01 56.98 -19.82
C PHE A 840 -4.23 56.21 -18.52
N ASP A 841 -5.16 56.70 -17.70
CA ASP A 841 -5.44 56.12 -16.37
C ASP A 841 -6.22 54.80 -16.44
N ASP A 842 -7.10 54.66 -17.45
CA ASP A 842 -7.94 53.49 -17.66
C ASP A 842 -7.31 52.50 -18.65
N CYS A 843 -6.23 51.84 -18.22
CA CYS A 843 -5.55 50.80 -19.01
C CYS A 843 -5.42 49.47 -18.24
N ASP A 844 -5.38 48.36 -18.98
CA ASP A 844 -5.17 47.04 -18.40
C ASP A 844 -4.51 46.05 -19.37
N ILE A 845 -3.83 45.04 -18.83
CA ILE A 845 -3.35 43.88 -19.59
C ILE A 845 -4.09 42.64 -19.08
N LYS A 846 -4.76 41.94 -19.99
CA LYS A 846 -5.38 40.64 -19.71
C LYS A 846 -4.61 39.54 -20.43
N ILE A 847 -4.09 38.60 -19.64
CA ILE A 847 -3.42 37.39 -20.13
C ILE A 847 -4.30 36.22 -19.75
N ASP A 848 -4.73 35.45 -20.73
CA ASP A 848 -5.45 34.19 -20.54
C ASP A 848 -4.55 33.05 -21.01
N HIS A 849 -3.93 32.37 -20.05
CA HIS A 849 -3.06 31.22 -20.30
C HIS A 849 -3.81 30.00 -20.83
N LYS A 850 -5.12 29.88 -20.61
CA LYS A 850 -5.93 28.75 -21.10
C LYS A 850 -6.33 28.93 -22.57
N LYS A 851 -6.71 30.16 -22.95
CA LYS A 851 -7.05 30.51 -24.33
C LYS A 851 -5.84 30.90 -25.17
N GLU A 852 -4.66 30.99 -24.55
CA GLU A 852 -3.41 31.46 -25.16
C GLU A 852 -3.58 32.83 -25.82
N GLN A 853 -4.19 33.77 -25.08
CA GLN A 853 -4.53 35.11 -25.57
C GLN A 853 -4.00 36.21 -24.65
N LEU A 854 -3.48 37.28 -25.24
CA LEU A 854 -3.07 38.50 -24.55
C LEU A 854 -3.75 39.70 -25.18
N GLU A 855 -4.51 40.44 -24.37
CA GLU A 855 -5.19 41.66 -24.78
C GLU A 855 -4.69 42.86 -23.95
N ILE A 856 -4.30 43.92 -24.66
CA ILE A 856 -3.97 45.22 -24.06
C ILE A 856 -5.20 46.11 -24.22
N ILE A 857 -5.74 46.60 -23.11
CA ILE A 857 -6.99 47.37 -23.06
C ILE A 857 -6.63 48.81 -22.69
N ILE A 858 -7.09 49.78 -23.47
CA ILE A 858 -6.93 51.22 -23.21
C ILE A 858 -8.31 51.87 -23.38
N LYS A 859 -8.96 52.19 -22.28
CA LYS A 859 -10.32 52.74 -22.27
C LYS A 859 -10.26 54.24 -22.13
N LYS A 860 -10.15 54.95 -23.25
CA LYS A 860 -10.70 56.32 -23.34
C LYS A 860 -12.09 56.38 -24.01
N ASN A 861 -12.59 55.26 -24.56
CA ASN A 861 -13.95 55.07 -25.12
C ASN A 861 -14.20 53.61 -25.62
N GLN A 862 -14.12 52.57 -24.76
CA GLN A 862 -14.38 51.14 -25.12
C GLN A 862 -13.90 50.70 -26.53
N ARG A 863 -12.59 50.74 -26.78
CA ARG A 863 -11.99 50.44 -28.09
C ARG A 863 -10.83 49.45 -27.93
N SER A 864 -10.80 48.40 -28.77
CA SER A 864 -9.66 47.47 -28.86
C SER A 864 -8.45 48.18 -29.49
N VAL A 865 -7.23 47.67 -29.29
CA VAL A 865 -5.99 48.23 -29.90
C VAL A 865 -6.13 48.46 -31.40
N ALA A 866 -6.97 47.68 -32.09
CA ALA A 866 -7.29 47.83 -33.51
C ALA A 866 -8.07 49.10 -33.88
N SER A 867 -8.55 49.88 -32.90
CA SER A 867 -9.38 51.08 -33.07
C SER A 867 -8.79 52.35 -32.44
N LEU A 868 -7.54 52.27 -31.95
CA LEU A 868 -6.74 53.39 -31.45
C LEU A 868 -6.07 54.15 -32.61
N SER A 869 -5.75 55.44 -32.37
CA SER A 869 -4.93 56.24 -33.29
C SER A 869 -3.52 55.66 -33.43
N GLY A 870 -2.83 55.91 -34.55
CA GLY A 870 -1.48 55.38 -34.79
C GLY A 870 -0.50 55.67 -33.63
N GLY A 871 -0.56 56.87 -33.05
CA GLY A 871 0.29 57.25 -31.92
C GLY A 871 -0.06 56.56 -30.59
N GLU A 872 -1.33 56.23 -30.32
CA GLU A 872 -1.73 55.49 -29.10
C GLU A 872 -1.30 54.01 -29.14
N ARG A 873 -1.30 53.40 -30.33
CA ARG A 873 -0.76 52.05 -30.53
C ARG A 873 0.74 52.01 -30.29
N SER A 874 1.46 53.01 -30.79
CA SER A 874 2.91 53.14 -30.59
C SER A 874 3.27 53.30 -29.11
N ILE A 875 2.58 54.19 -28.37
CA ILE A 875 2.84 54.37 -26.92
C ILE A 875 2.52 53.10 -26.13
N SER A 876 1.35 52.49 -26.36
CA SER A 876 0.96 51.31 -25.59
C SER A 876 1.88 50.11 -25.84
N THR A 877 2.37 49.97 -27.06
CA THR A 877 3.37 48.95 -27.36
C THR A 877 4.72 49.25 -26.70
N PHE A 878 5.15 50.52 -26.72
CA PHE A 878 6.36 50.96 -26.01
C PHE A 878 6.28 50.67 -24.51
N CYS A 879 5.19 51.10 -23.85
CA CYS A 879 4.96 50.84 -22.42
C CYS A 879 4.92 49.34 -22.12
N PHE A 880 4.35 48.52 -23.02
CA PHE A 880 4.34 47.06 -22.87
C PHE A 880 5.73 46.45 -22.96
N LEU A 881 6.53 46.85 -23.96
CA LEU A 881 7.91 46.36 -24.13
C LEU A 881 8.79 46.74 -22.94
N VAL A 882 8.70 47.98 -22.46
CA VAL A 882 9.47 48.47 -21.30
C VAL A 882 9.01 47.79 -20.01
N ALA A 883 7.70 47.57 -19.83
CA ALA A 883 7.18 46.87 -18.65
C ALA A 883 7.70 45.41 -18.57
N LEU A 884 7.91 44.75 -19.72
CA LEU A 884 8.48 43.41 -19.78
C LEU A 884 9.99 43.35 -19.47
N TRP A 885 10.71 44.48 -19.45
CA TRP A 885 12.13 44.47 -19.08
C TRP A 885 12.36 43.98 -17.65
N GLY A 886 11.35 44.14 -16.79
CA GLY A 886 11.37 43.60 -15.44
C GLY A 886 11.25 42.08 -15.34
N SER A 887 10.83 41.43 -16.42
CA SER A 887 10.58 39.98 -16.41
C SER A 887 11.85 39.16 -16.59
N ILE A 888 12.89 39.73 -17.20
CA ILE A 888 14.15 39.04 -17.51
C ILE A 888 15.35 39.96 -17.33
N TYR A 889 16.35 39.43 -16.64
CA TYR A 889 17.69 39.98 -16.62
C TYR A 889 18.42 39.71 -17.95
N GLN A 890 18.98 40.76 -18.56
CA GLN A 890 19.89 40.66 -19.70
C GLN A 890 21.07 41.62 -19.46
N PRO A 891 22.30 41.23 -19.82
CA PRO A 891 23.48 42.09 -19.64
C PRO A 891 23.49 43.26 -20.63
N PHE A 892 22.80 43.12 -21.76
CA PHE A 892 22.55 44.22 -22.69
C PHE A 892 21.20 44.09 -23.38
N ARG A 893 20.71 45.22 -23.92
CA ARG A 893 19.53 45.31 -24.77
C ARG A 893 19.83 46.15 -26.01
N LEU A 894 19.55 45.60 -27.19
CA LEU A 894 19.59 46.30 -28.47
C LEU A 894 18.16 46.59 -28.91
N LEU A 895 17.84 47.86 -29.13
CA LEU A 895 16.52 48.33 -29.51
C LEU A 895 16.62 49.06 -30.84
N ASP A 896 16.02 48.51 -31.88
CA ASP A 896 15.96 49.13 -33.19
C ASP A 896 14.59 49.76 -33.44
N GLU A 897 14.56 51.01 -33.90
CA GLU A 897 13.35 51.70 -34.37
C GLU A 897 12.21 51.79 -33.34
N ILE A 898 12.53 51.89 -32.05
CA ILE A 898 11.54 51.87 -30.94
C ILE A 898 10.62 53.11 -30.91
N ASP A 899 11.02 54.20 -31.56
CA ASP A 899 10.33 55.49 -31.61
C ASP A 899 9.59 55.77 -32.92
N ILE A 900 9.56 54.79 -33.84
CA ILE A 900 8.89 54.95 -35.13
C ILE A 900 7.37 54.95 -34.95
N TYR A 901 6.70 55.81 -35.71
CA TYR A 901 5.25 56.06 -35.64
C TYR A 901 4.79 56.78 -34.36
N MET A 902 5.70 57.42 -33.61
CA MET A 902 5.37 58.38 -32.56
C MET A 902 5.42 59.82 -33.10
N ASP A 903 4.58 60.71 -32.57
CA ASP A 903 4.71 62.16 -32.80
C ASP A 903 5.86 62.73 -31.94
N ASN A 904 6.35 63.92 -32.28
CA ASN A 904 7.54 64.51 -31.62
C ASN A 904 7.37 64.70 -30.10
N GLU A 905 6.16 65.03 -29.63
CA GLU A 905 5.86 65.20 -28.21
C GLU A 905 5.91 63.88 -27.44
N LYS A 906 5.22 62.84 -27.93
CA LYS A 906 5.23 61.51 -27.30
C LYS A 906 6.59 60.85 -27.43
N ARG A 907 7.32 61.10 -28.51
CA ARG A 907 8.68 60.59 -28.72
C ARG A 907 9.63 61.12 -27.63
N ASN A 908 9.66 62.43 -27.42
CA ASN A 908 10.52 63.03 -26.40
C ASN A 908 10.18 62.48 -25.01
N SER A 909 8.88 62.36 -24.72
CA SER A 909 8.41 61.75 -23.47
C SER A 909 8.82 60.28 -23.34
N SER A 910 8.71 59.48 -24.41
CA SER A 910 9.14 58.07 -24.41
C SER A 910 10.63 57.89 -24.24
N LEU A 911 11.45 58.74 -24.86
CA LEU A 911 12.90 58.71 -24.64
C LEU A 911 13.27 59.08 -23.20
N GLU A 912 12.60 60.07 -22.61
CA GLU A 912 12.78 60.42 -21.19
C GLU A 912 12.40 59.26 -20.25
N HIS A 913 11.25 58.63 -20.45
CA HIS A 913 10.86 57.46 -19.65
C HIS A 913 11.75 56.24 -19.89
N LEU A 914 12.24 56.04 -21.11
CA LEU A 914 13.21 55.00 -21.43
C LEU A 914 14.47 55.20 -20.59
N TYR A 915 14.95 56.44 -20.54
CA TYR A 915 16.09 56.85 -19.74
C TYR A 915 15.87 56.59 -18.25
N GLU A 916 14.75 57.04 -17.67
CA GLU A 916 14.41 56.76 -16.27
C GLU A 916 14.44 55.25 -15.98
N ASN A 917 13.90 54.43 -16.89
CA ASN A 917 13.92 52.98 -16.75
C ASN A 917 15.34 52.40 -16.80
N THR A 918 16.25 52.94 -17.61
CA THR A 918 17.65 52.48 -17.64
C THR A 918 18.38 52.71 -16.32
N GLN A 919 18.01 53.73 -15.53
CA GLN A 919 18.60 53.95 -14.20
C GLN A 919 18.25 52.82 -13.21
N TYR A 920 17.03 52.27 -13.31
CA TYR A 920 16.62 51.11 -12.50
C TYR A 920 17.34 49.82 -12.91
N TYR A 921 17.86 49.74 -14.13
CA TYR A 921 18.61 48.59 -14.66
C TYR A 921 20.09 48.94 -14.92
N SER A 922 20.74 49.59 -13.94
CA SER A 922 22.13 50.09 -14.04
C SER A 922 23.20 49.04 -14.34
N SER A 923 22.87 47.74 -14.20
CA SER A 923 23.72 46.62 -14.54
C SER A 923 23.61 46.14 -16.00
N SER A 924 22.82 46.81 -16.85
CA SER A 924 22.59 46.45 -18.26
C SER A 924 23.01 47.57 -19.20
N GLN A 925 23.68 47.22 -20.31
CA GLN A 925 23.97 48.15 -21.38
C GLN A 925 22.77 48.29 -22.33
N HIS A 926 22.34 49.51 -22.63
CA HIS A 926 21.25 49.77 -23.57
C HIS A 926 21.81 50.41 -24.85
N ILE A 927 21.56 49.79 -26.00
CA ILE A 927 21.97 50.25 -27.31
C ILE A 927 20.70 50.54 -28.11
N ILE A 928 20.49 51.79 -28.50
CA ILE A 928 19.28 52.23 -29.18
C ILE A 928 19.66 52.73 -30.57
N PHE A 929 19.01 52.19 -31.59
CA PHE A 929 19.08 52.68 -32.95
C PHE A 929 17.77 53.43 -33.26
N THR A 930 17.89 54.72 -33.54
CA THR A 930 16.77 55.55 -34.01
C THR A 930 17.15 56.22 -35.33
N PRO A 931 16.24 56.25 -36.32
CA PRO A 931 16.47 56.99 -37.56
C PRO A 931 16.27 58.50 -37.38
N GLN A 932 15.72 58.95 -36.25
CA GLN A 932 15.43 60.34 -35.98
C GLN A 932 16.57 60.98 -35.16
N ALA A 933 16.94 62.21 -35.52
CA ALA A 933 17.93 62.94 -34.74
C ALA A 933 17.39 63.17 -33.31
N ILE A 934 18.23 62.88 -32.32
CA ILE A 934 18.02 63.28 -30.93
C ILE A 934 18.95 64.45 -30.69
N ASP A 935 18.42 65.56 -30.18
CA ASP A 935 19.23 66.73 -29.84
C ASP A 935 20.07 66.44 -28.58
N PRO A 936 21.41 66.37 -28.69
CA PRO A 936 22.27 66.09 -27.54
C PRO A 936 22.24 67.17 -26.46
N GLN A 937 21.81 68.40 -26.78
CA GLN A 937 21.70 69.50 -25.82
C GLN A 937 20.43 69.38 -24.95
N VAL A 938 19.36 68.83 -25.51
CA VAL A 938 18.09 68.56 -24.81
C VAL A 938 18.17 67.24 -24.04
N TRP A 939 18.99 66.30 -24.51
CA TRP A 939 19.11 64.95 -23.98
C TRP A 939 20.47 64.72 -23.31
N ASN A 940 20.75 65.47 -22.24
CA ASN A 940 21.97 65.35 -21.44
C ASN A 940 21.67 65.07 -19.96
N PRO A 941 21.39 63.81 -19.60
CA PRO A 941 21.00 63.49 -18.25
C PRO A 941 22.23 63.27 -17.34
N LEU A 942 22.27 63.99 -16.22
CA LEU A 942 23.44 64.14 -15.34
C LEU A 942 24.04 62.85 -14.75
N ASN A 943 23.34 61.71 -14.81
CA ASN A 943 23.66 60.51 -14.03
C ASN A 943 23.97 59.23 -14.83
N VAL A 944 24.00 59.25 -16.17
CA VAL A 944 24.39 58.08 -16.99
C VAL A 944 25.23 58.54 -18.19
N PRO A 945 26.38 57.89 -18.47
CA PRO A 945 27.20 58.22 -19.63
C PRO A 945 26.48 57.81 -20.92
N VAL A 946 26.16 58.79 -21.77
CA VAL A 946 25.57 58.57 -23.10
C VAL A 946 26.68 58.61 -24.16
N PHE A 947 26.79 57.56 -24.96
CA PHE A 947 27.76 57.47 -26.06
C PHE A 947 27.03 57.61 -27.40
N TRP A 948 27.31 58.69 -28.11
CA TRP A 948 26.77 58.93 -29.45
C TRP A 948 27.63 58.21 -30.49
N MET A 949 26.98 57.50 -31.41
CA MET A 949 27.68 56.90 -32.54
C MET A 949 28.25 58.03 -33.42
N PRO A 950 29.56 58.02 -33.74
CA PRO A 950 30.15 59.05 -34.59
C PRO A 950 29.50 59.02 -35.98
N THR A 951 29.37 60.19 -36.60
CA THR A 951 28.86 60.28 -37.97
C THR A 951 29.69 59.36 -38.87
N PRO A 952 29.07 58.43 -39.61
CA PRO A 952 29.82 57.49 -40.43
C PRO A 952 30.64 58.27 -41.45
N LYS A 953 31.95 57.98 -41.52
CA LYS A 953 32.83 58.51 -42.57
C LYS A 953 32.38 57.91 -43.91
N ARG A 954 31.47 58.60 -44.60
CA ARG A 954 31.18 58.29 -45.99
C ARG A 954 32.40 58.73 -46.79
N SER A 955 33.19 57.78 -47.27
CA SER A 955 34.14 58.08 -48.34
C SER A 955 33.30 58.60 -49.51
N LEU A 956 33.44 59.89 -49.82
CA LEU A 956 33.03 60.42 -51.12
C LEU A 956 33.82 59.62 -52.16
N GLN A 957 33.16 58.65 -52.77
CA GLN A 957 33.52 58.13 -54.08
C GLN A 957 32.57 58.73 -55.09
#